data_AF-A0A1C3ERJ9-F1
#
_entry.id   AF-A0A1C3ERJ9-F1
#
_cell.length_a   1.000
_cell.length_b   1.000
_cell.length_c   1.000
_cell.angle_alpha   90.00
_cell.angle_beta   90.00
_cell.angle_gamma   90.00
#
_symmetry.space_group_name_H-M   'P 1'
#
loop_
_entity.id
_entity.type
_entity.pdbx_description
1 polymer ?
#
loop_
_entity_poly.entity_id
_entity_poly.type
_entity_poly.pdbx_seq_one_letter_code
_entity_poly.pdbx_strand_id
1 'polypeptide(L)'
;MKTLSVSYYFQILFVFCFVVLTGCDAKPKNEGAETETLFLPQFDGSLNAQTKVTFILGGPGEDLPRPYFIIQDSLDGTVNLPADYGTDSSLENPFHSLSTLDGWSVSKFIQVGFSGKGFPEEQQTITEGVHLFRINQSFDKGTPEITAEIPVSAYTRGKNLFIQPLELLDAKSEYIYVVTDAVRDRDGVPVGTSRAYATLATGTTPALGDRLNRASRITVSLNEILDDHSTESFDIESEDIIFSGWFTTQSIGDDLKSTKYAMLKSVEQGGLETLWKGSKANPNNVDLSRAYQMSFDNTQDFGSFLSADQNFDKYVVSQAGGDAPQPGSGPSPLKQLLLDLNGGLALLDPLLGGVKMQVTTGKVSLPYFLYSDDNWRSLRARPASPNIYTLSHLLNKGEPEDRAAITRQLNTLSVEPELIASMDILHKQDEMIKLLGADIRLADGSHPDTVVIDGGSVPSTVGNITRYSPYPAVQRLEDVPFLLITPQTLAPDKPLNLVIYKHAVIASKETVLAMAPRMIALNRLSSFWTGLVGSFQPFINIFGDILTLFGIDPDFSWIRGDSANLAILVIDLPLHGERSLDEERSANVDPTAYIALQNMAVGKSVFYQTVYDLLGLRLAVDIAQDTGALVGTPLEAMNTEPPSFMAHSLGGVAGLTAVAIAQNDDGSDVDHASLNFSSIAMATVSAGISDTLLNSSEFELTVKHFISEAQSKGYRNYMESAGEVCDSQLSDDLGQCYAEFVVAAQNSAELSDVQVFLEEQFVLFSFAAQMMLDSVDPHNYAKLKNQDGSYSLGEIPILAFQVEDDLFLSNSIDNSPFSGSEPLAKLLGLPSIDQASNQAKGDRNIVKFNSDAVHTSVIGPTNPDPDTGQSLDFRHNSYMQILFAEFFDSQGQTFGDIPTELLAE
;
A
#
# COMPACT_ATOMS: atom_id res chain seq x y z
N MET A 1 8.89 -11.44 66.62
CA MET A 1 8.16 -11.27 67.90
C MET A 1 7.78 -9.79 68.02
N LYS A 2 6.46 -9.49 68.09
CA LYS A 2 5.78 -8.48 68.95
C LYS A 2 6.57 -7.19 69.29
N THR A 3 6.06 -5.94 69.16
CA THR A 3 4.71 -5.41 69.44
C THR A 3 4.66 -3.86 69.23
N LEU A 4 3.48 -3.38 68.80
CA LEU A 4 2.73 -2.13 69.12
C LEU A 4 3.18 -0.68 68.76
N SER A 5 2.41 -0.10 67.81
CA SER A 5 1.57 1.14 67.79
C SER A 5 1.99 2.47 68.45
N VAL A 6 1.83 3.57 67.68
CA VAL A 6 1.10 4.85 67.98
C VAL A 6 0.81 5.52 66.60
N SER A 7 -0.39 5.51 66.01
CA SER A 7 -1.59 6.37 66.16
C SER A 7 -1.44 7.88 65.89
N TYR A 8 -2.22 8.35 64.89
CA TYR A 8 -2.69 9.73 64.59
C TYR A 8 -1.69 10.78 64.05
N TYR A 9 -1.76 11.05 62.74
CA TYR A 9 -1.87 12.38 62.10
C TYR A 9 -1.78 12.20 60.57
N PHE A 10 -2.90 11.92 59.89
CA PHE A 10 -2.99 12.10 58.44
C PHE A 10 -4.47 12.29 58.06
N GLN A 11 -4.90 13.54 58.09
CA GLN A 11 -6.15 13.98 57.47
C GLN A 11 -5.89 15.36 56.88
N ILE A 12 -6.35 15.52 55.62
CA ILE A 12 -6.44 16.77 54.83
C ILE A 12 -5.17 17.15 54.06
N LEU A 13 -5.06 16.67 52.81
CA LEU A 13 -4.94 17.46 51.57
C LEU A 13 -4.67 16.51 50.38
N PHE A 14 -5.72 16.10 49.68
CA PHE A 14 -5.63 15.61 48.30
C PHE A 14 -6.94 16.02 47.60
N VAL A 15 -6.88 17.15 46.89
CA VAL A 15 -7.88 17.54 45.89
C VAL A 15 -7.11 17.51 44.58
N PHE A 16 -7.28 16.43 43.83
CA PHE A 16 -6.99 16.40 42.39
C PHE A 16 -8.36 16.36 41.71
N CYS A 17 -8.63 17.36 40.87
CA CYS A 17 -9.84 17.48 40.07
C CYS A 17 -9.89 16.33 39.05
N PHE A 18 -10.73 15.33 39.33
CA PHE A 18 -11.28 14.45 38.30
C PHE A 18 -12.46 15.17 37.67
N VAL A 19 -12.36 15.55 36.39
CA VAL A 19 -13.55 15.86 35.58
C VAL A 19 -14.05 14.54 35.04
N VAL A 20 -14.94 13.90 35.81
CA VAL A 20 -15.74 12.75 35.36
C VAL A 20 -17.17 13.25 35.28
N LEU A 21 -17.68 13.47 34.06
CA LEU A 21 -19.10 13.65 33.79
C LEU A 21 -19.61 12.41 33.06
N THR A 22 -19.80 11.33 33.81
CA THR A 22 -20.50 10.13 33.37
C THR A 22 -22.00 10.41 33.28
N GLY A 23 -22.55 10.32 32.07
CA GLY A 23 -23.99 10.16 31.87
C GLY A 23 -24.40 8.71 32.08
N CYS A 24 -24.98 8.39 33.23
CA CYS A 24 -25.82 7.20 33.39
C CYS A 24 -27.10 7.60 34.13
N ASP A 25 -28.23 7.29 33.51
CA ASP A 25 -29.57 7.55 34.00
C ASP A 25 -29.93 6.57 35.14
N ALA A 26 -29.92 7.04 36.40
CA ALA A 26 -30.75 6.52 37.49
C ALA A 26 -30.69 7.44 38.74
N LYS A 27 -31.84 8.04 39.09
CA LYS A 27 -32.09 8.85 40.31
C LYS A 27 -31.95 8.01 41.61
N PRO A 28 -31.65 8.60 42.81
CA PRO A 28 -32.25 9.86 43.28
C PRO A 28 -31.37 10.89 44.03
N LYS A 29 -31.81 12.15 43.87
CA LYS A 29 -31.75 13.33 44.76
C LYS A 29 -30.55 13.47 45.70
N ASN A 30 -29.65 14.40 45.34
CA ASN A 30 -29.10 15.38 46.27
C ASN A 30 -28.96 16.72 45.55
N GLU A 31 -29.69 17.73 46.03
CA GLU A 31 -29.64 19.12 45.56
C GLU A 31 -28.34 19.77 46.07
N GLY A 32 -27.33 19.83 45.20
CA GLY A 32 -26.21 20.75 45.30
C GLY A 32 -26.32 21.73 44.14
N ALA A 33 -26.27 23.04 44.43
CA ALA A 33 -26.51 24.11 43.46
C ALA A 33 -25.66 23.92 42.18
N GLU A 34 -26.35 23.80 41.05
CA GLU A 34 -25.76 23.84 39.72
C GLU A 34 -25.13 25.22 39.52
N THR A 35 -23.80 25.29 39.41
CA THR A 35 -23.19 26.34 38.61
C THR A 35 -23.54 26.02 37.16
N GLU A 36 -24.63 26.60 36.67
CA GLU A 36 -24.93 26.68 35.23
C GLU A 36 -23.73 27.34 34.54
N THR A 37 -22.88 26.55 33.89
CA THR A 37 -22.09 27.06 32.78
C THR A 37 -23.07 27.45 31.69
N LEU A 38 -23.32 28.75 31.53
CA LEU A 38 -24.06 29.30 30.40
C LEU A 38 -23.33 28.90 29.11
N PHE A 39 -23.82 27.86 28.44
CA PHE A 39 -23.48 27.60 27.05
C PHE A 39 -24.11 28.70 26.18
N LEU A 40 -23.56 28.94 24.98
CA LEU A 40 -24.21 29.87 24.06
C LEU A 40 -25.64 29.37 23.73
N PRO A 41 -26.66 30.25 23.61
CA PRO A 41 -28.06 29.85 23.39
C PRO A 41 -28.26 28.92 22.18
N GLN A 42 -27.39 29.03 21.17
CA GLN A 42 -27.39 28.16 19.98
C GLN A 42 -27.24 26.67 20.29
N PHE A 43 -26.65 26.28 21.42
CA PHE A 43 -26.44 24.86 21.76
C PHE A 43 -27.57 24.24 22.59
N ASP A 44 -28.56 25.00 23.08
CA ASP A 44 -29.58 24.46 24.01
C ASP A 44 -30.49 23.40 23.37
N GLY A 45 -30.83 23.54 22.07
CA GLY A 45 -31.55 22.51 21.32
C GLY A 45 -30.67 21.29 21.01
N SER A 46 -29.47 21.56 20.51
CA SER A 46 -28.48 20.54 20.09
C SER A 46 -28.01 19.66 21.26
N LEU A 47 -27.77 20.24 22.45
CA LEU A 47 -27.39 19.50 23.66
C LEU A 47 -28.51 18.62 24.23
N ASN A 48 -29.76 18.76 23.76
CA ASN A 48 -30.90 17.96 24.19
C ASN A 48 -31.34 16.92 23.14
N ALA A 49 -30.67 16.83 21.99
CA ALA A 49 -30.95 15.84 20.96
C ALA A 49 -30.84 14.41 21.48
N GLN A 50 -31.62 13.48 20.91
CA GLN A 50 -31.60 12.07 21.32
C GLN A 50 -30.43 11.29 20.72
N THR A 51 -29.89 11.79 19.62
CA THR A 51 -28.70 11.28 18.94
C THR A 51 -27.66 12.38 18.96
N LYS A 52 -26.47 12.10 19.51
CA LYS A 52 -25.42 13.12 19.70
C LYS A 52 -24.06 12.64 19.24
N VAL A 53 -23.24 13.54 18.71
CA VAL A 53 -21.85 13.23 18.38
C VAL A 53 -21.13 12.68 19.61
N THR A 54 -20.45 11.56 19.43
CA THR A 54 -19.54 10.99 20.43
C THR A 54 -18.22 11.74 20.35
N PHE A 55 -17.86 12.43 21.43
CA PHE A 55 -16.62 13.19 21.53
C PHE A 55 -16.17 13.21 22.99
N ILE A 56 -15.33 12.25 23.34
CA ILE A 56 -14.82 12.00 24.69
C ILE A 56 -13.31 12.30 24.65
N LEU A 57 -12.87 13.38 25.31
CA LEU A 57 -11.52 13.97 25.20
C LEU A 57 -10.43 13.33 26.09
N GLY A 58 -10.72 12.20 26.75
CA GLY A 58 -9.73 11.48 27.55
C GLY A 58 -10.31 10.55 28.63
N GLY A 59 -9.43 9.71 29.18
CA GLY A 59 -9.75 8.69 30.17
C GLY A 59 -10.20 7.35 29.56
N PRO A 60 -10.50 6.34 30.38
CA PRO A 60 -11.01 5.04 29.92
C PRO A 60 -12.22 5.21 29.01
N GLY A 61 -12.08 4.85 27.73
CA GLY A 61 -13.11 5.04 26.71
C GLY A 61 -13.08 6.39 25.97
N GLU A 62 -11.88 6.99 25.81
CA GLU A 62 -11.66 8.07 24.85
C GLU A 62 -12.14 7.66 23.45
N ASP A 63 -13.02 8.46 22.85
CA ASP A 63 -13.62 8.20 21.53
C ASP A 63 -13.87 9.55 20.83
N LEU A 64 -13.15 9.73 19.74
CA LEU A 64 -13.10 10.92 18.91
C LEU A 64 -13.46 10.56 17.47
N PRO A 65 -14.15 11.47 16.75
CA PRO A 65 -14.25 11.39 15.30
C PRO A 65 -12.87 11.26 14.65
N ARG A 66 -12.81 10.58 13.51
CA ARG A 66 -11.55 10.29 12.81
C ARG A 66 -11.68 10.68 11.35
N PRO A 67 -10.70 11.40 10.78
CA PRO A 67 -9.49 11.95 11.39
C PRO A 67 -9.75 13.14 12.35
N TYR A 68 -8.85 13.42 13.31
CA TYR A 68 -8.93 14.61 14.18
C TYR A 68 -7.56 15.08 14.70
N PHE A 69 -7.31 16.38 14.70
CA PHE A 69 -5.99 16.99 14.96
C PHE A 69 -5.42 16.83 16.37
N ILE A 70 -6.27 16.60 17.38
CA ILE A 70 -5.79 16.48 18.77
C ILE A 70 -4.95 15.21 18.99
N ILE A 71 -5.00 14.31 18.02
CA ILE A 71 -4.32 13.02 18.00
C ILE A 71 -2.91 13.17 17.39
N GLN A 72 -2.55 14.29 16.75
CA GLN A 72 -1.19 14.47 16.22
C GLN A 72 -0.18 14.79 17.35
N ASP A 73 0.90 14.04 17.39
CA ASP A 73 1.99 14.18 18.36
C ASP A 73 2.82 15.43 18.08
N SER A 74 3.02 16.22 19.13
CA SER A 74 3.81 17.46 19.09
C SER A 74 5.31 17.27 19.31
N LEU A 75 5.77 16.03 19.52
CA LEU A 75 7.18 15.65 19.68
C LEU A 75 7.80 15.14 18.39
N ASP A 76 7.11 14.33 17.60
CA ASP A 76 7.69 13.66 16.42
C ASP A 76 6.87 13.79 15.14
N GLY A 77 5.71 14.45 15.25
CA GLY A 77 4.81 14.75 14.15
C GLY A 77 4.00 13.56 13.66
N THR A 78 4.03 12.40 14.34
CA THR A 78 3.17 11.25 14.00
C THR A 78 1.76 11.42 14.56
N VAL A 79 0.85 10.55 14.15
CA VAL A 79 -0.41 10.33 14.87
C VAL A 79 -0.07 9.64 16.21
N ASN A 80 -0.79 9.93 17.28
CA ASN A 80 -0.65 9.33 18.61
C ASN A 80 -2.04 8.97 19.12
N LEU A 81 -2.47 7.75 18.79
CA LEU A 81 -3.75 7.22 19.23
C LEU A 81 -3.71 6.84 20.71
N PRO A 82 -4.72 7.23 21.52
CA PRO A 82 -4.80 6.84 22.93
C PRO A 82 -4.76 5.32 23.14
N ALA A 83 -4.16 4.86 24.23
CA ALA A 83 -4.02 3.43 24.54
C ALA A 83 -5.35 2.67 24.73
N ASP A 84 -6.46 3.37 24.96
CA ASP A 84 -7.80 2.79 25.07
C ASP A 84 -8.51 2.63 23.70
N TYR A 85 -7.90 3.10 22.61
CA TYR A 85 -8.34 2.79 21.23
C TYR A 85 -7.99 1.34 20.87
N GLY A 86 -8.91 0.43 21.22
CA GLY A 86 -8.63 -1.00 21.20
C GLY A 86 -7.84 -1.37 22.45
N THR A 87 -8.21 -2.47 23.10
CA THR A 87 -7.80 -2.86 24.45
C THR A 87 -6.31 -3.21 24.61
N ASP A 88 -5.48 -2.88 23.62
CA ASP A 88 -4.05 -3.18 23.53
C ASP A 88 -3.28 -2.05 22.80
N SER A 89 -2.29 -1.49 23.49
CA SER A 89 -1.34 -0.49 22.97
C SER A 89 -0.18 -1.11 22.16
N SER A 90 -0.22 -2.42 21.88
CA SER A 90 0.71 -3.08 20.97
C SER A 90 0.58 -2.52 19.55
N LEU A 91 1.70 -2.44 18.80
CA LEU A 91 1.67 -2.10 17.38
C LEU A 91 1.12 -3.23 16.50
N GLU A 92 0.88 -4.41 17.07
CA GLU A 92 0.14 -5.50 16.43
C GLU A 92 -1.37 -5.20 16.35
N ASN A 93 -1.86 -4.27 17.18
CA ASN A 93 -3.20 -3.72 17.02
C ASN A 93 -3.21 -2.81 15.77
N PRO A 94 -4.02 -3.11 14.73
CA PRO A 94 -4.10 -2.32 13.51
C PRO A 94 -4.31 -0.83 13.75
N PHE A 95 -5.13 -0.45 14.74
CA PHE A 95 -5.37 0.96 15.06
C PHE A 95 -4.16 1.60 15.67
N HIS A 96 -3.61 1.01 16.74
CA HIS A 96 -2.46 1.60 17.42
C HIS A 96 -1.23 1.66 16.50
N SER A 97 -1.14 0.78 15.49
CA SER A 97 -0.11 0.84 14.44
C SER A 97 -0.13 2.16 13.65
N LEU A 98 -1.29 2.83 13.52
CA LEU A 98 -1.42 4.14 12.86
C LEU A 98 -0.62 5.23 13.57
N SER A 99 -0.26 5.03 14.84
CA SER A 99 0.63 5.93 15.57
C SER A 99 2.05 5.98 14.99
N THR A 100 2.32 5.23 13.91
CA THR A 100 3.58 5.27 13.16
C THR A 100 3.57 6.20 11.93
N LEU A 101 2.43 6.81 11.62
CA LEU A 101 2.21 7.62 10.41
C LEU A 101 2.30 9.12 10.70
N ASP A 102 2.69 9.92 9.71
CA ASP A 102 2.88 11.39 9.83
C ASP A 102 1.66 12.24 9.42
N GLY A 103 0.50 11.62 9.33
CA GLY A 103 -0.77 12.26 8.99
C GLY A 103 -1.89 11.24 8.75
N TRP A 104 -3.05 11.70 8.29
CA TRP A 104 -4.22 10.88 8.00
C TRP A 104 -4.34 10.47 6.53
N SER A 105 -5.19 9.48 6.26
CA SER A 105 -5.43 8.97 4.92
C SER A 105 -5.81 10.06 3.92
N VAL A 106 -5.38 9.88 2.67
CA VAL A 106 -5.73 10.75 1.53
C VAL A 106 -6.92 10.21 0.72
N SER A 107 -7.34 8.97 0.99
CA SER A 107 -8.31 8.22 0.17
C SER A 107 -9.52 7.74 0.98
N LYS A 108 -9.37 7.50 2.28
CA LYS A 108 -10.43 6.96 3.13
C LYS A 108 -11.41 8.01 3.65
N PHE A 109 -12.63 7.54 3.93
CA PHE A 109 -13.68 8.31 4.56
C PHE A 109 -13.27 8.90 5.92
N ILE A 110 -13.97 9.96 6.29
CA ILE A 110 -14.04 10.50 7.65
C ILE A 110 -15.19 9.79 8.37
N GLN A 111 -14.96 9.32 9.58
CA GLN A 111 -15.95 8.66 10.43
C GLN A 111 -16.28 9.53 11.64
N VAL A 112 -17.56 9.88 11.78
CA VAL A 112 -18.11 10.58 12.95
C VAL A 112 -19.03 9.63 13.71
N GLY A 113 -18.64 9.29 14.93
CA GLY A 113 -19.43 8.44 15.82
C GLY A 113 -20.55 9.21 16.53
N PHE A 114 -21.66 8.53 16.80
CA PHE A 114 -22.80 9.06 17.53
C PHE A 114 -23.23 8.13 18.68
N SER A 115 -23.81 8.73 19.71
CA SER A 115 -24.41 8.06 20.86
C SER A 115 -25.91 8.32 20.92
N GLY A 116 -26.64 7.52 21.71
CA GLY A 116 -28.09 7.61 21.81
C GLY A 116 -28.80 6.73 20.80
N LYS A 117 -29.88 7.24 20.17
CA LYS A 117 -30.71 6.45 19.25
C LYS A 117 -29.98 6.06 17.96
N GLY A 118 -29.16 6.94 17.41
CA GLY A 118 -28.43 6.68 16.18
C GLY A 118 -29.33 6.59 14.94
N PHE A 119 -28.79 5.98 13.90
CA PHE A 119 -29.36 5.85 12.56
C PHE A 119 -29.92 4.43 12.33
N PRO A 120 -30.61 4.18 11.21
CA PRO A 120 -30.96 2.82 10.81
C PRO A 120 -29.74 1.91 10.67
N GLU A 121 -29.94 0.60 10.83
CA GLU A 121 -28.86 -0.39 10.65
C GLU A 121 -28.50 -0.57 9.18
N GLU A 122 -29.44 -0.31 8.26
CA GLU A 122 -29.14 -0.21 6.84
C GLU A 122 -28.47 1.14 6.52
N GLN A 123 -27.59 1.12 5.50
CA GLN A 123 -26.96 2.34 5.00
C GLN A 123 -28.01 3.32 4.47
N GLN A 124 -27.91 4.59 4.88
CA GLN A 124 -28.74 5.70 4.40
C GLN A 124 -27.87 6.83 3.85
N THR A 125 -28.10 7.23 2.60
CA THR A 125 -27.38 8.35 1.99
C THR A 125 -27.77 9.67 2.64
N ILE A 126 -26.78 10.53 2.86
CA ILE A 126 -26.94 11.90 3.36
C ILE A 126 -26.62 12.86 2.24
N THR A 127 -27.55 13.78 1.96
CA THR A 127 -27.42 14.76 0.86
C THR A 127 -27.21 16.20 1.33
N GLU A 128 -27.38 16.47 2.63
CA GLU A 128 -27.30 17.81 3.23
C GLU A 128 -26.58 17.73 4.59
N GLY A 129 -25.96 18.84 5.01
CA GLY A 129 -25.38 18.99 6.34
C GLY A 129 -23.99 18.39 6.56
N VAL A 130 -23.28 18.07 5.49
CA VAL A 130 -21.92 17.53 5.54
C VAL A 130 -21.05 18.25 4.51
N HIS A 131 -19.91 18.79 4.96
CA HIS A 131 -18.97 19.51 4.10
C HIS A 131 -17.52 19.13 4.40
N LEU A 132 -16.67 19.22 3.39
CA LEU A 132 -15.22 19.01 3.47
C LEU A 132 -14.51 20.14 2.73
N PHE A 133 -13.60 20.83 3.39
CA PHE A 133 -12.88 21.99 2.86
C PHE A 133 -11.37 21.78 2.93
N ARG A 134 -10.65 22.26 1.91
CA ARG A 134 -9.20 22.42 1.94
C ARG A 134 -8.85 23.79 2.49
N ILE A 135 -7.84 23.86 3.37
CA ILE A 135 -7.28 25.11 3.86
C ILE A 135 -5.80 25.29 3.46
N ASN A 136 -5.32 26.53 3.46
CA ASN A 136 -3.97 26.89 2.99
C ASN A 136 -2.84 26.61 3.99
N GLN A 137 -3.13 26.46 5.28
CA GLN A 137 -2.13 26.22 6.33
C GLN A 137 -2.73 25.55 7.58
N SER A 138 -1.86 25.00 8.42
CA SER A 138 -2.23 24.43 9.71
C SER A 138 -2.63 25.53 10.71
N PHE A 139 -3.61 25.23 11.58
CA PHE A 139 -3.99 26.08 12.70
C PHE A 139 -2.87 26.31 13.73
N ASP A 140 -1.81 25.49 13.72
CA ASP A 140 -0.63 25.73 14.56
C ASP A 140 0.27 26.87 14.04
N LYS A 141 0.18 27.18 12.74
CA LYS A 141 0.95 28.26 12.10
C LYS A 141 0.22 29.60 12.11
N GLY A 142 -1.08 29.61 12.41
CA GLY A 142 -1.93 30.79 12.45
C GLY A 142 -3.35 30.48 11.99
N THR A 143 -4.18 31.52 11.83
CA THR A 143 -5.54 31.38 11.28
C THR A 143 -5.47 31.07 9.78
N PRO A 144 -6.07 29.98 9.30
CA PRO A 144 -6.03 29.60 7.89
C PRO A 144 -7.20 30.19 7.08
N GLU A 145 -7.12 30.07 5.76
CA GLU A 145 -8.18 30.43 4.83
C GLU A 145 -8.71 29.19 4.10
N ILE A 146 -10.03 29.11 3.89
CA ILE A 146 -10.65 28.08 3.06
C ILE A 146 -10.31 28.37 1.58
N THR A 147 -9.79 27.36 0.90
CA THR A 147 -9.29 27.47 -0.48
C THR A 147 -10.15 26.73 -1.49
N ALA A 148 -10.83 25.67 -1.07
CA ALA A 148 -11.72 24.87 -1.91
C ALA A 148 -12.67 24.02 -1.06
N GLU A 149 -13.88 23.78 -1.56
CA GLU A 149 -14.74 22.69 -1.10
C GLU A 149 -14.41 21.42 -1.89
N ILE A 150 -14.31 20.28 -1.19
CA ILE A 150 -14.03 18.98 -1.77
C ILE A 150 -15.34 18.20 -1.90
N PRO A 151 -15.67 17.67 -3.08
CA PRO A 151 -16.87 16.84 -3.23
C PRO A 151 -16.81 15.58 -2.37
N VAL A 152 -17.91 15.28 -1.67
CA VAL A 152 -18.05 14.11 -0.81
C VAL A 152 -19.32 13.33 -1.10
N SER A 153 -19.29 12.03 -0.82
CA SER A 153 -20.47 11.20 -0.62
C SER A 153 -20.58 10.88 0.86
N ALA A 154 -21.76 11.09 1.46
CA ALA A 154 -21.97 10.84 2.88
C ALA A 154 -23.08 9.81 3.10
N TYR A 155 -22.91 8.95 4.10
CA TYR A 155 -23.94 7.99 4.50
C TYR A 155 -23.86 7.65 6.00
N THR A 156 -25.00 7.28 6.58
CA THR A 156 -25.08 6.82 7.98
C THR A 156 -25.39 5.33 8.05
N ARG A 157 -24.86 4.65 9.07
CA ARG A 157 -25.18 3.26 9.41
C ARG A 157 -25.00 3.00 10.89
N GLY A 158 -26.03 2.49 11.55
CA GLY A 158 -26.04 2.20 12.99
C GLY A 158 -25.76 3.46 13.81
N LYS A 159 -24.55 3.60 14.35
CA LYS A 159 -24.12 4.77 15.15
C LYS A 159 -23.07 5.65 14.46
N ASN A 160 -22.84 5.47 13.17
CA ASN A 160 -21.76 6.13 12.46
C ASN A 160 -22.27 6.93 11.26
N LEU A 161 -21.67 8.09 11.04
CA LEU A 161 -21.69 8.84 9.80
C LEU A 161 -20.33 8.67 9.12
N PHE A 162 -20.35 8.35 7.83
CA PHE A 162 -19.18 8.23 6.97
C PHE A 162 -19.23 9.33 5.91
N ILE A 163 -18.11 10.03 5.72
CA ILE A 163 -17.96 11.12 4.75
C ILE A 163 -16.79 10.74 3.83
N GLN A 164 -17.09 10.22 2.65
CA GLN A 164 -16.12 9.72 1.68
C GLN A 164 -15.76 10.82 0.66
N PRO A 165 -14.50 11.29 0.60
CA PRO A 165 -14.04 12.14 -0.49
C PRO A 165 -14.24 11.45 -1.84
N LEU A 166 -14.70 12.21 -2.84
CA LEU A 166 -14.86 11.73 -4.23
C LEU A 166 -13.64 12.05 -5.11
N GLU A 167 -12.68 12.78 -4.55
CA GLU A 167 -11.37 13.05 -5.12
C GLU A 167 -10.29 12.72 -4.08
N LEU A 168 -9.12 12.24 -4.53
CA LEU A 168 -8.00 12.01 -3.63
C LEU A 168 -7.58 13.35 -3.01
N LEU A 169 -7.40 13.35 -1.69
CA LEU A 169 -6.89 14.52 -0.99
C LEU A 169 -5.39 14.70 -1.31
N ASP A 170 -4.95 15.94 -1.38
CA ASP A 170 -3.54 16.25 -1.59
C ASP A 170 -2.73 15.79 -0.36
N ALA A 171 -1.57 15.19 -0.60
CA ALA A 171 -0.63 14.85 0.46
C ALA A 171 -0.13 16.11 1.18
N LYS A 172 0.24 15.98 2.47
CA LYS A 172 0.77 17.07 3.32
C LYS A 172 -0.13 18.32 3.38
N SER A 173 -1.43 18.13 3.16
CA SER A 173 -2.40 19.22 3.07
C SER A 173 -3.36 19.17 4.24
N GLU A 174 -4.05 20.29 4.43
CA GLU A 174 -4.85 20.58 5.62
C GLU A 174 -6.32 20.63 5.23
N TYR A 175 -7.17 19.97 6.02
CA TYR A 175 -8.60 19.82 5.72
C TYR A 175 -9.48 20.01 6.93
N ILE A 176 -10.69 20.55 6.69
CA ILE A 176 -11.74 20.73 7.68
C ILE A 176 -12.98 19.99 7.23
N TYR A 177 -13.63 19.27 8.13
CA TYR A 177 -14.94 18.69 7.89
C TYR A 177 -15.97 19.22 8.88
N VAL A 178 -17.20 19.36 8.42
CA VAL A 178 -18.31 19.97 9.17
C VAL A 178 -19.53 19.06 9.10
N VAL A 179 -20.20 18.91 10.24
CA VAL A 179 -21.49 18.22 10.38
C VAL A 179 -22.49 19.18 11.01
N THR A 180 -23.63 19.37 10.36
CA THR A 180 -24.72 20.24 10.82
C THR A 180 -25.95 19.45 11.28
N ASP A 181 -26.92 20.14 11.84
CA ASP A 181 -28.18 19.56 12.31
C ASP A 181 -29.14 19.11 11.20
N ALA A 182 -28.84 19.44 9.94
CA ALA A 182 -29.53 18.90 8.78
C ALA A 182 -29.38 17.37 8.68
N VAL A 183 -28.34 16.80 9.28
CA VAL A 183 -28.23 15.35 9.50
C VAL A 183 -29.29 14.91 10.53
N ARG A 184 -30.16 13.99 10.12
CA ARG A 184 -31.27 13.49 10.94
C ARG A 184 -31.04 12.04 11.38
N ASP A 185 -31.54 11.70 12.57
CA ASP A 185 -31.48 10.35 13.12
C ASP A 185 -32.56 9.42 12.53
N ARG A 186 -32.63 8.18 13.03
CA ARG A 186 -33.60 7.16 12.54
C ARG A 186 -35.08 7.59 12.62
N ASP A 187 -35.42 8.56 13.46
CA ASP A 187 -36.78 9.07 13.63
C ASP A 187 -37.01 10.38 12.85
N GLY A 188 -36.03 10.82 12.05
CA GLY A 188 -36.07 12.08 11.30
C GLY A 188 -35.82 13.32 12.17
N VAL A 189 -35.28 13.15 13.38
CA VAL A 189 -34.99 14.25 14.30
C VAL A 189 -33.55 14.74 14.09
N PRO A 190 -33.27 16.06 14.11
CA PRO A 190 -31.90 16.58 14.12
C PRO A 190 -31.00 15.85 15.11
N VAL A 191 -29.80 15.47 14.66
CA VAL A 191 -28.74 15.06 15.57
C VAL A 191 -28.26 16.28 16.38
N GLY A 192 -27.44 16.07 17.41
CA GLY A 192 -26.96 17.15 18.26
C GLY A 192 -25.52 17.01 18.73
N THR A 193 -25.03 18.04 19.42
CA THR A 193 -23.63 18.14 19.81
C THR A 193 -23.34 17.49 21.18
N SER A 194 -22.06 17.30 21.45
CA SER A 194 -21.59 16.83 22.74
C SER A 194 -21.27 18.01 23.67
N ARG A 195 -21.41 17.80 24.99
CA ARG A 195 -21.02 18.83 25.98
C ARG A 195 -19.53 19.17 25.89
N ALA A 196 -18.69 18.18 25.60
CA ALA A 196 -17.25 18.38 25.49
C ALA A 196 -16.89 19.26 24.30
N TYR A 197 -17.49 19.01 23.14
CA TYR A 197 -17.30 19.83 21.95
C TYR A 197 -17.83 21.25 22.18
N ALA A 198 -19.06 21.39 22.70
CA ALA A 198 -19.62 22.70 23.01
C ALA A 198 -18.73 23.51 23.96
N THR A 199 -18.12 22.86 24.96
CA THR A 199 -17.19 23.52 25.90
C THR A 199 -15.93 24.05 25.20
N LEU A 200 -15.36 23.30 24.25
CA LEU A 200 -14.21 23.74 23.47
C LEU A 200 -14.58 24.89 22.53
N ALA A 201 -15.74 24.76 21.86
CA ALA A 201 -16.25 25.72 20.88
C ALA A 201 -16.61 27.07 21.49
N THR A 202 -17.02 27.12 22.77
CA THR A 202 -17.33 28.39 23.47
C THR A 202 -16.09 29.12 24.00
N GLY A 203 -14.88 28.58 23.80
CA GLY A 203 -13.64 29.19 24.29
C GLY A 203 -13.56 29.30 25.81
N THR A 204 -14.43 28.59 26.53
CA THR A 204 -14.37 28.51 27.99
C THR A 204 -13.03 27.88 28.36
N THR A 205 -12.20 28.62 29.08
CA THR A 205 -10.84 28.22 29.48
C THR A 205 -10.85 27.65 30.91
N PRO A 206 -11.12 26.35 31.16
CA PRO A 206 -10.51 25.75 32.33
C PRO A 206 -9.02 25.58 32.03
N ALA A 207 -8.17 25.73 33.04
CA ALA A 207 -6.76 25.38 32.96
C ALA A 207 -6.63 23.84 32.80
N LEU A 208 -6.95 23.33 31.61
CA LEU A 208 -7.13 21.91 31.29
C LEU A 208 -5.82 21.20 30.89
N GLY A 209 -4.68 21.91 30.94
CA GLY A 209 -3.40 21.46 30.38
C GLY A 209 -3.22 21.85 28.92
N ASP A 210 -1.99 21.75 28.41
CA ASP A 210 -1.60 22.31 27.11
C ASP A 210 -2.34 21.67 25.93
N ARG A 211 -2.58 20.35 25.98
CA ARG A 211 -3.36 19.60 24.97
C ARG A 211 -4.78 20.17 24.79
N LEU A 212 -5.51 20.33 25.89
CA LEU A 212 -6.91 20.78 25.86
C LEU A 212 -7.04 22.29 25.62
N ASN A 213 -6.06 23.08 26.10
CA ASN A 213 -5.96 24.50 25.75
C ASN A 213 -5.75 24.70 24.24
N ARG A 214 -4.87 23.90 23.62
CA ARG A 214 -4.68 23.89 22.17
C ARG A 214 -5.98 23.51 21.44
N ALA A 215 -6.65 22.45 21.90
CA ALA A 215 -7.90 22.01 21.30
C ALA A 215 -8.97 23.10 21.32
N SER A 216 -9.20 23.77 22.46
CA SER A 216 -10.20 24.85 22.55
C SER A 216 -9.87 26.03 21.62
N ARG A 217 -8.61 26.49 21.56
CA ARG A 217 -8.22 27.57 20.65
C ARG A 217 -8.49 27.22 19.18
N ILE A 218 -8.15 26.00 18.79
CA ILE A 218 -8.32 25.53 17.41
C ILE A 218 -9.81 25.39 17.09
N THR A 219 -10.62 24.79 17.97
CA THR A 219 -12.07 24.66 17.75
C THR A 219 -12.76 26.01 17.63
N VAL A 220 -12.38 27.01 18.45
CA VAL A 220 -12.91 28.39 18.33
C VAL A 220 -12.54 28.98 16.97
N SER A 221 -11.24 28.99 16.63
CA SER A 221 -10.77 29.57 15.36
C SER A 221 -11.35 28.85 14.15
N LEU A 222 -11.59 27.54 14.25
CA LEU A 222 -12.16 26.74 13.19
C LEU A 222 -13.64 27.07 12.97
N ASN A 223 -14.42 27.29 14.02
CA ASN A 223 -15.80 27.76 13.88
C ASN A 223 -15.86 29.20 13.36
N GLU A 224 -14.97 30.09 13.82
CA GLU A 224 -14.91 31.48 13.31
C GLU A 224 -14.70 31.55 11.79
N ILE A 225 -13.78 30.75 11.23
CA ILE A 225 -13.57 30.77 9.77
C ILE A 225 -14.73 30.14 8.98
N LEU A 226 -15.48 29.21 9.58
CA LEU A 226 -16.67 28.64 8.96
C LEU A 226 -17.80 29.66 8.94
N ASP A 227 -17.96 30.43 10.03
CA ASP A 227 -18.91 31.53 10.13
C ASP A 227 -18.61 32.61 9.08
N ASP A 228 -17.34 33.02 8.95
CA ASP A 228 -16.94 33.99 7.94
C ASP A 228 -17.24 33.48 6.51
N HIS A 229 -16.95 32.20 6.25
CA HIS A 229 -17.13 31.59 4.92
C HIS A 229 -18.60 31.35 4.54
N SER A 230 -19.47 31.12 5.52
CA SER A 230 -20.92 30.94 5.30
C SER A 230 -21.57 32.13 4.58
N THR A 231 -21.04 33.33 4.81
CA THR A 231 -21.60 34.57 4.25
C THR A 231 -21.29 34.76 2.76
N GLU A 232 -20.37 33.98 2.19
CA GLU A 232 -19.82 34.20 0.86
C GLU A 232 -20.33 33.24 -0.21
N SER A 233 -20.72 32.00 0.13
CA SER A 233 -21.10 31.02 -0.92
C SER A 233 -21.84 29.73 -0.51
N PHE A 234 -22.06 29.44 0.78
CA PHE A 234 -22.53 28.11 1.23
C PHE A 234 -23.57 28.22 2.36
N ASP A 235 -24.64 27.43 2.27
CA ASP A 235 -25.79 27.40 3.20
C ASP A 235 -25.43 26.71 4.55
N ILE A 236 -24.35 27.16 5.21
CA ILE A 236 -23.89 26.65 6.50
C ILE A 236 -24.08 27.75 7.54
N GLU A 237 -25.21 27.80 8.24
CA GLU A 237 -25.33 28.72 9.35
C GLU A 237 -24.55 28.21 10.57
N SER A 238 -23.77 29.09 11.19
CA SER A 238 -22.92 28.80 12.35
C SER A 238 -23.67 28.13 13.51
N GLU A 239 -24.96 28.49 13.66
CA GLU A 239 -25.85 27.96 14.68
C GLU A 239 -26.27 26.51 14.44
N ASP A 240 -26.15 26.02 13.20
CA ASP A 240 -26.49 24.66 12.81
C ASP A 240 -25.29 23.70 12.96
N ILE A 241 -24.08 24.22 13.18
CA ILE A 241 -22.88 23.39 13.32
C ILE A 241 -22.94 22.57 14.60
N ILE A 242 -23.01 21.25 14.43
CA ILE A 242 -23.02 20.29 15.53
C ILE A 242 -21.60 19.89 15.91
N PHE A 243 -20.77 19.67 14.89
CA PHE A 243 -19.40 19.25 15.06
C PHE A 243 -18.56 19.68 13.86
N SER A 244 -17.32 20.07 14.14
CA SER A 244 -16.35 20.40 13.12
C SER A 244 -14.97 19.91 13.57
N GLY A 245 -14.15 19.50 12.60
CA GLY A 245 -12.84 18.94 12.86
C GLY A 245 -11.82 19.31 11.79
N TRP A 246 -10.56 19.37 12.20
CA TRP A 246 -9.41 19.60 11.33
C TRP A 246 -8.48 18.39 11.37
N PHE A 247 -7.80 18.12 10.25
CA PHE A 247 -6.74 17.13 10.14
C PHE A 247 -5.74 17.47 9.03
N THR A 248 -4.56 16.88 9.15
CA THR A 248 -3.49 16.93 8.14
C THR A 248 -3.34 15.56 7.48
N THR A 249 -3.19 15.52 6.17
CA THR A 249 -2.96 14.28 5.41
C THR A 249 -1.49 13.83 5.47
N GLN A 250 -1.27 12.52 5.29
CA GLN A 250 0.06 11.89 5.22
C GLN A 250 0.95 12.52 4.16
N SER A 251 2.27 12.32 4.32
CA SER A 251 3.24 12.87 3.40
C SER A 251 3.35 12.19 2.05
N ILE A 252 2.89 10.94 1.96
CA ILE A 252 2.80 10.08 0.76
C ILE A 252 4.03 10.18 -0.16
N GLY A 253 4.94 9.22 -0.02
CA GLY A 253 6.08 9.03 -0.93
C GLY A 253 7.25 9.99 -0.71
N ASP A 254 7.16 10.95 0.20
CA ASP A 254 8.30 11.82 0.57
C ASP A 254 9.49 11.04 1.12
N ASP A 255 9.23 9.96 1.87
CA ASP A 255 10.26 9.05 2.37
C ASP A 255 10.91 8.21 1.27
N LEU A 256 10.10 7.66 0.35
CA LEU A 256 10.56 6.95 -0.83
C LEU A 256 11.41 7.86 -1.75
N LYS A 257 10.96 9.09 -2.03
CA LYS A 257 11.71 10.08 -2.84
C LYS A 257 13.02 10.48 -2.16
N SER A 258 13.01 10.74 -0.85
CA SER A 258 14.23 11.07 -0.12
C SER A 258 15.22 9.90 -0.14
N THR A 259 14.74 8.67 0.02
CA THR A 259 15.59 7.48 -0.06
C THR A 259 16.12 7.26 -1.48
N LYS A 260 15.31 7.47 -2.52
CA LYS A 260 15.76 7.49 -3.93
C LYS A 260 16.88 8.51 -4.14
N TYR A 261 16.69 9.75 -3.69
CA TYR A 261 17.71 10.81 -3.77
C TYR A 261 19.01 10.35 -3.10
N ALA A 262 18.93 9.77 -1.90
CA ALA A 262 20.11 9.31 -1.19
C ALA A 262 20.80 8.11 -1.86
N MET A 263 20.04 7.18 -2.47
CA MET A 263 20.60 6.10 -3.28
C MET A 263 21.40 6.66 -4.45
N LEU A 264 20.81 7.55 -5.26
CA LEU A 264 21.47 8.17 -6.40
C LEU A 264 22.71 8.97 -5.99
N LYS A 265 22.57 9.81 -4.95
CA LYS A 265 23.68 10.63 -4.44
C LYS A 265 24.84 9.77 -3.93
N SER A 266 24.55 8.63 -3.32
CA SER A 266 25.60 7.70 -2.87
C SER A 266 26.39 7.10 -4.05
N VAL A 267 25.71 6.74 -5.14
CA VAL A 267 26.34 6.21 -6.36
C VAL A 267 27.21 7.28 -7.03
N GLU A 268 26.72 8.52 -7.16
CA GLU A 268 27.53 9.65 -7.65
C GLU A 268 28.80 9.87 -6.81
N GLN A 269 28.72 9.59 -5.50
CA GLN A 269 29.86 9.69 -4.57
C GLN A 269 30.76 8.45 -4.56
N GLY A 270 30.44 7.41 -5.34
CA GLY A 270 31.26 6.21 -5.52
C GLY A 270 30.77 4.94 -4.81
N GLY A 271 29.59 4.95 -4.19
CA GLY A 271 28.98 3.74 -3.59
C GLY A 271 28.06 4.03 -2.41
N LEU A 272 27.21 3.06 -2.05
CA LEU A 272 26.21 3.19 -0.97
C LEU A 272 26.84 3.45 0.41
N GLU A 273 28.04 2.91 0.64
CA GLU A 273 28.83 3.07 1.88
C GLU A 273 29.24 4.52 2.17
N THR A 274 29.19 5.41 1.18
CA THR A 274 29.54 6.83 1.34
C THR A 274 28.58 7.53 2.31
N LEU A 275 27.31 7.10 2.28
CA LEU A 275 26.21 7.68 3.06
C LEU A 275 25.66 6.72 4.12
N TRP A 276 25.47 5.43 3.82
CA TRP A 276 24.97 4.43 4.77
C TRP A 276 26.07 3.92 5.71
N LYS A 277 26.54 4.81 6.58
CA LYS A 277 27.62 4.55 7.54
C LYS A 277 27.23 4.83 8.99
N GLY A 278 28.00 4.27 9.91
CA GLY A 278 27.78 4.41 11.35
C GLY A 278 26.64 3.54 11.87
N SER A 279 26.53 3.45 13.20
CA SER A 279 25.63 2.52 13.88
C SER A 279 24.13 2.83 13.68
N LYS A 280 23.77 4.04 13.26
CA LYS A 280 22.38 4.41 12.97
C LYS A 280 21.93 3.92 11.59
N ALA A 281 22.72 4.19 10.54
CA ALA A 281 22.37 3.77 9.17
C ALA A 281 22.78 2.32 8.84
N ASN A 282 23.87 1.83 9.44
CA ASN A 282 24.42 0.50 9.20
C ASN A 282 24.76 -0.20 10.54
N PRO A 283 23.73 -0.61 11.32
CA PRO A 283 23.89 -1.19 12.66
C PRO A 283 24.80 -2.42 12.71
N ASN A 284 24.71 -3.24 11.68
CA ASN A 284 25.37 -4.54 11.64
C ASN A 284 26.75 -4.47 10.97
N ASN A 285 27.22 -3.25 10.66
CA ASN A 285 28.49 -3.00 9.96
C ASN A 285 28.61 -3.84 8.68
N VAL A 286 27.52 -3.87 7.91
CA VAL A 286 27.40 -4.54 6.62
C VAL A 286 28.40 -3.92 5.64
N ASP A 287 29.13 -4.76 4.90
CA ASP A 287 29.95 -4.29 3.78
C ASP A 287 29.05 -3.95 2.59
N LEU A 288 29.01 -2.67 2.21
CA LEU A 288 28.16 -2.14 1.14
C LEU A 288 28.92 -1.88 -0.17
N SER A 289 30.22 -2.21 -0.24
CA SER A 289 31.06 -1.93 -1.41
C SER A 289 30.61 -2.63 -2.70
N ARG A 290 29.81 -3.69 -2.56
CA ARG A 290 29.21 -4.44 -3.68
C ARG A 290 27.75 -4.07 -3.97
N ALA A 291 27.17 -3.10 -3.27
CA ALA A 291 25.78 -2.71 -3.50
C ALA A 291 25.54 -2.33 -4.97
N TYR A 292 24.42 -2.79 -5.51
CA TYR A 292 23.99 -2.63 -6.91
C TYR A 292 24.89 -3.29 -7.97
N GLN A 293 25.79 -4.19 -7.57
CA GLN A 293 26.56 -5.00 -8.54
C GLN A 293 25.76 -6.22 -9.00
N MET A 294 25.86 -6.53 -10.30
CA MET A 294 25.29 -7.72 -10.92
C MET A 294 26.38 -8.74 -11.24
N SER A 295 26.07 -10.02 -11.05
CA SER A 295 26.88 -11.14 -11.52
C SER A 295 26.02 -12.11 -12.35
N PHE A 296 26.55 -12.55 -13.49
CA PHE A 296 25.89 -13.49 -14.40
C PHE A 296 26.54 -14.86 -14.27
N ASP A 297 25.72 -15.89 -14.05
CA ASP A 297 26.14 -17.28 -13.95
C ASP A 297 25.94 -17.99 -15.31
N ASN A 298 25.62 -19.29 -15.28
CA ASN A 298 25.53 -20.12 -16.48
C ASN A 298 24.28 -19.79 -17.31
N THR A 299 24.49 -19.53 -18.59
CA THR A 299 23.44 -19.52 -19.62
C THR A 299 23.14 -20.95 -20.08
N GLN A 300 21.86 -21.33 -20.09
CA GLN A 300 21.37 -22.64 -20.50
C GLN A 300 20.27 -22.51 -21.57
N ASP A 301 20.10 -23.53 -22.39
CA ASP A 301 18.93 -23.66 -23.27
C ASP A 301 17.63 -23.65 -22.44
N PHE A 302 16.60 -22.95 -22.93
CA PHE A 302 15.35 -22.76 -22.19
C PHE A 302 14.67 -24.07 -21.79
N GLY A 303 14.53 -25.03 -22.71
CA GLY A 303 13.88 -26.31 -22.42
C GLY A 303 14.68 -27.14 -21.42
N SER A 304 16.00 -27.08 -21.51
CA SER A 304 16.91 -27.76 -20.57
C SER A 304 16.80 -27.16 -19.16
N PHE A 305 16.77 -25.82 -19.05
CA PHE A 305 16.57 -25.13 -17.77
C PHE A 305 15.20 -25.46 -17.17
N LEU A 306 14.12 -25.26 -17.93
CA LEU A 306 12.75 -25.52 -17.48
C LEU A 306 12.59 -26.96 -16.98
N SER A 307 13.13 -27.94 -17.70
CA SER A 307 13.06 -29.36 -17.31
C SER A 307 13.70 -29.62 -15.93
N ALA A 308 14.83 -28.98 -15.65
CA ALA A 308 15.59 -29.17 -14.42
C ALA A 308 15.06 -28.32 -13.24
N ASP A 309 14.38 -27.22 -13.53
CA ASP A 309 13.92 -26.29 -12.51
C ASP A 309 12.76 -26.87 -11.69
N GLN A 310 12.97 -26.93 -10.37
CA GLN A 310 12.01 -27.46 -9.41
C GLN A 310 11.07 -26.36 -8.90
N ASN A 311 11.51 -25.10 -8.94
CA ASN A 311 10.74 -23.97 -8.44
C ASN A 311 9.50 -23.68 -9.31
N PHE A 312 9.58 -23.94 -10.62
CA PHE A 312 8.43 -23.82 -11.52
C PHE A 312 7.25 -24.67 -11.05
N ASP A 313 7.47 -25.97 -10.83
CA ASP A 313 6.40 -26.88 -10.38
C ASP A 313 5.93 -26.55 -8.96
N LYS A 314 6.81 -25.99 -8.11
CA LYS A 314 6.49 -25.63 -6.73
C LYS A 314 5.64 -24.36 -6.62
N TYR A 315 5.97 -23.31 -7.39
CA TYR A 315 5.44 -21.96 -7.16
C TYR A 315 4.59 -21.42 -8.31
N VAL A 316 4.69 -21.97 -9.52
CA VAL A 316 3.95 -21.46 -10.69
C VAL A 316 2.69 -22.28 -10.94
N VAL A 317 2.70 -23.57 -10.62
CA VAL A 317 1.57 -24.48 -10.92
C VAL A 317 0.36 -24.20 -10.04
N SER A 318 0.56 -23.89 -8.76
CA SER A 318 -0.52 -23.45 -7.86
C SER A 318 -1.17 -22.14 -8.33
N GLN A 319 -0.40 -21.26 -8.97
CA GLN A 319 -0.90 -20.04 -9.60
C GLN A 319 -1.56 -20.30 -10.95
N ALA A 320 -1.35 -21.48 -11.54
CA ALA A 320 -1.94 -21.88 -12.80
C ALA A 320 -3.18 -22.78 -12.63
N GLY A 321 -3.78 -22.81 -11.43
CA GLY A 321 -4.97 -23.61 -11.13
C GLY A 321 -4.70 -25.12 -11.00
N GLY A 322 -3.45 -25.54 -10.73
CA GLY A 322 -3.09 -26.94 -10.53
C GLY A 322 -2.35 -27.21 -9.22
N ASP A 323 -2.44 -28.43 -8.71
CA ASP A 323 -1.61 -28.87 -7.58
C ASP A 323 -0.16 -29.08 -8.02
N ALA A 324 0.79 -28.74 -7.15
CA ALA A 324 2.18 -29.12 -7.35
C ALA A 324 2.27 -30.65 -7.50
N PRO A 325 2.93 -31.18 -8.55
CA PRO A 325 3.01 -32.62 -8.76
C PRO A 325 3.68 -33.32 -7.58
N GLN A 326 3.13 -34.47 -7.18
CA GLN A 326 3.71 -35.29 -6.12
C GLN A 326 5.15 -35.71 -6.49
N PRO A 327 6.07 -35.83 -5.52
CA PRO A 327 7.45 -36.22 -5.81
C PRO A 327 7.53 -37.51 -6.66
N GLY A 328 8.03 -37.38 -7.89
CA GLY A 328 8.19 -38.49 -8.83
C GLY A 328 7.06 -38.72 -9.84
N SER A 329 6.01 -37.88 -9.89
CA SER A 329 4.89 -38.03 -10.84
C SER A 329 5.12 -37.42 -12.23
N GLY A 330 6.31 -36.89 -12.52
CA GLY A 330 6.60 -36.16 -13.76
C GLY A 330 6.25 -34.66 -13.67
N PRO A 331 6.49 -33.88 -14.75
CA PRO A 331 6.22 -32.44 -14.77
C PRO A 331 4.72 -32.14 -14.71
N SER A 332 4.35 -30.96 -14.22
CA SER A 332 2.96 -30.48 -14.27
C SER A 332 2.44 -30.33 -15.71
N PRO A 333 1.11 -30.32 -15.94
CA PRO A 333 0.53 -30.12 -17.28
C PRO A 333 1.02 -28.83 -17.96
N LEU A 334 1.10 -27.73 -17.22
CA LEU A 334 1.62 -26.46 -17.74
C LEU A 334 3.09 -26.58 -18.14
N LYS A 335 3.94 -27.17 -17.28
CA LYS A 335 5.36 -27.39 -17.59
C LYS A 335 5.54 -28.28 -18.81
N GLN A 336 4.76 -29.34 -18.92
CA GLN A 336 4.78 -30.24 -20.07
C GLN A 336 4.38 -29.50 -21.36
N LEU A 337 3.31 -28.69 -21.31
CA LEU A 337 2.88 -27.85 -22.44
C LEU A 337 4.01 -26.92 -22.90
N LEU A 338 4.70 -26.26 -21.97
CA LEU A 338 5.81 -25.35 -22.30
C LEU A 338 7.02 -26.09 -22.89
N LEU A 339 7.33 -27.29 -22.38
CA LEU A 339 8.39 -28.14 -22.93
C LEU A 339 8.06 -28.61 -24.36
N ASP A 340 6.81 -29.01 -24.60
CA ASP A 340 6.33 -29.43 -25.91
C ASP A 340 6.33 -28.26 -26.91
N LEU A 341 5.87 -27.08 -26.48
CA LEU A 341 5.96 -25.85 -27.27
C LEU A 341 7.41 -25.50 -27.62
N ASN A 342 8.33 -25.53 -26.66
CA ASN A 342 9.75 -25.29 -26.90
C ASN A 342 10.36 -26.32 -27.86
N GLY A 343 10.01 -27.60 -27.71
CA GLY A 343 10.44 -28.67 -28.62
C GLY A 343 9.94 -28.45 -30.05
N GLY A 344 8.67 -28.09 -30.21
CA GLY A 344 8.06 -27.74 -31.50
C GLY A 344 8.75 -26.55 -32.17
N LEU A 345 9.03 -25.48 -31.41
CA LEU A 345 9.78 -24.32 -31.88
C LEU A 345 11.21 -24.68 -32.32
N ALA A 346 11.91 -25.52 -31.55
CA ALA A 346 13.26 -25.95 -31.88
C ALA A 346 13.33 -26.77 -33.19
N LEU A 347 12.32 -27.57 -33.49
CA LEU A 347 12.20 -28.31 -34.75
C LEU A 347 12.02 -27.38 -35.96
N LEU A 348 11.30 -26.27 -35.75
CA LEU A 348 10.99 -25.30 -36.80
C LEU A 348 12.04 -24.19 -36.93
N ASP A 349 12.91 -24.00 -35.93
CA ASP A 349 13.96 -22.96 -35.92
C ASP A 349 14.85 -22.93 -37.17
N PRO A 350 15.25 -24.05 -37.80
CA PRO A 350 15.99 -24.00 -39.08
C PRO A 350 15.23 -23.34 -40.24
N LEU A 351 13.89 -23.31 -40.17
CA LEU A 351 13.00 -22.67 -41.15
C LEU A 351 12.62 -21.25 -40.72
N LEU A 352 12.36 -21.04 -39.44
CA LEU A 352 11.82 -19.78 -38.89
C LEU A 352 12.92 -18.78 -38.54
N GLY A 353 14.07 -19.26 -38.08
CA GLY A 353 15.25 -18.47 -37.71
C GLY A 353 15.06 -17.62 -36.46
N GLY A 354 15.67 -18.02 -35.34
CA GLY A 354 15.74 -17.18 -34.14
C GLY A 354 14.54 -17.32 -33.19
N VAL A 355 13.91 -18.48 -33.15
CA VAL A 355 12.82 -18.76 -32.18
C VAL A 355 13.32 -19.48 -30.93
N LYS A 356 14.63 -19.75 -30.84
CA LYS A 356 15.25 -20.34 -29.64
C LYS A 356 15.53 -19.30 -28.58
N MET A 357 15.37 -19.73 -27.33
CA MET A 357 15.58 -18.92 -26.14
C MET A 357 16.62 -19.57 -25.23
N GLN A 358 17.19 -18.76 -24.36
CA GLN A 358 18.12 -19.19 -23.33
C GLN A 358 17.80 -18.49 -22.01
N VAL A 359 18.09 -19.18 -20.91
CA VAL A 359 17.93 -18.68 -19.54
C VAL A 359 19.30 -18.49 -18.93
N THR A 360 19.55 -17.31 -18.37
CA THR A 360 20.76 -17.00 -17.62
C THR A 360 20.37 -16.71 -16.18
N THR A 361 20.91 -17.48 -15.26
CA THR A 361 20.79 -17.18 -13.83
C THR A 361 21.85 -16.18 -13.43
N GLY A 362 21.61 -15.45 -12.36
CA GLY A 362 22.61 -14.57 -11.77
C GLY A 362 22.12 -13.97 -10.48
N LYS A 363 22.87 -12.99 -9.97
CA LYS A 363 22.57 -12.31 -8.71
C LYS A 363 22.75 -10.82 -8.85
N VAL A 364 21.93 -10.06 -8.13
CA VAL A 364 22.10 -8.62 -7.93
C VAL A 364 22.24 -8.35 -6.43
N SER A 365 23.23 -7.52 -6.07
CA SER A 365 23.51 -7.17 -4.69
C SER A 365 22.59 -6.03 -4.23
N LEU A 366 21.57 -6.30 -3.42
CA LEU A 366 20.58 -5.30 -3.01
C LEU A 366 20.58 -5.07 -1.49
N PRO A 367 20.54 -3.80 -1.01
CA PRO A 367 20.42 -3.52 0.41
C PRO A 367 19.05 -3.96 0.93
N TYR A 368 19.05 -4.60 2.09
CA TYR A 368 17.85 -5.11 2.72
C TYR A 368 17.67 -4.51 4.11
N PHE A 369 16.47 -3.99 4.37
CA PHE A 369 16.16 -3.12 5.50
C PHE A 369 15.29 -3.79 6.57
N LEU A 370 14.78 -5.00 6.31
CA LEU A 370 13.91 -5.74 7.24
C LEU A 370 14.70 -6.75 8.08
N TYR A 371 14.10 -7.17 9.19
CA TYR A 371 14.63 -8.23 10.05
C TYR A 371 14.37 -9.62 9.44
N SER A 372 15.24 -10.58 9.72
CA SER A 372 15.12 -11.99 9.30
C SER A 372 15.22 -12.99 10.45
N ASP A 373 15.50 -12.49 11.66
CA ASP A 373 15.50 -13.28 12.88
C ASP A 373 14.06 -13.44 13.40
N ASP A 374 13.89 -13.82 14.66
CA ASP A 374 12.58 -13.99 15.29
C ASP A 374 11.73 -12.70 15.28
N ASN A 375 12.33 -11.54 14.96
CA ASN A 375 11.63 -10.26 14.89
C ASN A 375 11.05 -9.91 13.52
N TRP A 376 11.20 -10.78 12.51
CA TRP A 376 10.80 -10.49 11.13
C TRP A 376 9.32 -10.08 10.94
N ARG A 377 8.42 -10.51 11.85
CA ARG A 377 6.99 -10.13 11.89
C ARG A 377 6.63 -9.10 12.98
N SER A 378 7.53 -8.82 13.92
CA SER A 378 7.25 -7.95 15.07
C SER A 378 7.90 -6.57 14.95
N LEU A 379 9.06 -6.48 14.30
CA LEU A 379 9.82 -5.24 14.14
C LEU A 379 9.82 -4.75 12.69
N ARG A 380 9.34 -3.52 12.51
CA ARG A 380 9.36 -2.76 11.25
C ARG A 380 10.76 -2.23 10.92
N ALA A 381 10.97 -1.79 9.68
CA ALA A 381 12.20 -1.11 9.29
C ALA A 381 12.46 0.13 10.17
N ARG A 382 13.70 0.31 10.60
CA ARG A 382 14.09 1.40 11.50
C ARG A 382 14.68 2.59 10.72
N PRO A 383 14.49 3.84 11.17
CA PRO A 383 15.09 5.00 10.53
C PRO A 383 16.61 5.04 10.72
N ALA A 384 17.31 5.53 9.70
CA ALA A 384 18.75 5.71 9.63
C ALA A 384 19.20 7.14 9.98
N SER A 385 18.26 8.04 10.31
CA SER A 385 18.50 9.45 10.66
C SER A 385 17.74 9.82 11.94
N PRO A 386 18.15 10.87 12.67
CA PRO A 386 17.34 11.45 13.74
C PRO A 386 16.04 12.07 13.19
N ASN A 387 14.97 12.01 13.98
CA ASN A 387 13.69 12.62 13.61
C ASN A 387 13.82 14.16 13.65
N ILE A 388 13.65 14.79 12.49
CA ILE A 388 13.76 16.25 12.31
C ILE A 388 12.73 17.02 13.14
N TYR A 389 11.51 16.49 13.28
CA TYR A 389 10.45 17.13 14.07
C TYR A 389 10.81 17.15 15.56
N THR A 390 11.37 16.06 16.09
CA THR A 390 11.88 15.98 17.46
C THR A 390 13.05 16.94 17.68
N LEU A 391 13.98 17.04 16.72
CA LEU A 391 15.05 18.02 16.81
C LEU A 391 14.51 19.46 16.78
N SER A 392 13.52 19.76 15.94
CA SER A 392 12.84 21.07 15.91
C SER A 392 12.20 21.39 17.24
N HIS A 393 11.48 20.44 17.83
CA HIS A 393 10.88 20.58 19.16
C HIS A 393 11.93 20.94 20.21
N LEU A 394 13.03 20.19 20.28
CA LEU A 394 14.08 20.38 21.27
C LEU A 394 14.85 21.69 21.08
N LEU A 395 15.06 22.13 19.83
CA LEU A 395 15.69 23.42 19.54
C LEU A 395 14.79 24.61 19.94
N ASN A 396 13.47 24.47 19.83
CA ASN A 396 12.52 25.54 20.14
C ASN A 396 12.09 25.57 21.61
N LYS A 397 11.89 24.40 22.23
CA LYS A 397 11.25 24.23 23.54
C LYS A 397 12.06 23.43 24.55
N GLY A 398 13.13 22.75 24.13
CA GLY A 398 13.97 21.92 25.01
C GLY A 398 14.82 22.72 26.00
N GLU A 399 15.41 22.01 26.95
CA GLU A 399 16.28 22.60 27.96
C GLU A 399 17.51 23.29 27.32
N PRO A 400 18.03 24.38 27.91
CA PRO A 400 19.15 25.12 27.34
C PRO A 400 20.41 24.26 27.07
N GLU A 401 20.72 23.31 27.94
CA GLU A 401 21.88 22.41 27.76
C GLU A 401 21.70 21.49 26.54
N ASP A 402 20.52 20.90 26.37
CA ASP A 402 20.20 19.98 25.28
C ASP A 402 20.18 20.70 23.94
N ARG A 403 19.55 21.88 23.88
CA ARG A 403 19.61 22.75 22.69
C ARG A 403 21.05 23.08 22.31
N ALA A 404 21.90 23.44 23.27
CA ALA A 404 23.30 23.72 23.00
C ALA A 404 24.07 22.47 22.53
N ALA A 405 23.76 21.29 23.06
CA ALA A 405 24.36 20.02 22.63
C ALA A 405 23.97 19.66 21.19
N ILE A 406 22.68 19.77 20.85
CA ILE A 406 22.16 19.53 19.50
C ILE A 406 22.77 20.52 18.51
N THR A 407 22.75 21.83 18.81
CA THR A 407 23.34 22.87 17.95
C THR A 407 24.81 22.59 17.62
N ARG A 408 25.63 22.16 18.59
CA ARG A 408 27.05 21.82 18.34
C ARG A 408 27.20 20.64 17.38
N GLN A 409 26.38 19.60 17.54
CA GLN A 409 26.44 18.42 16.68
C GLN A 409 25.96 18.72 15.26
N LEU A 410 24.89 19.49 15.10
CA LEU A 410 24.41 19.94 13.78
C LEU A 410 25.46 20.77 13.04
N ASN A 411 26.10 21.72 13.73
CA ASN A 411 27.19 22.49 13.14
C ASN A 411 28.38 21.62 12.73
N THR A 412 28.66 20.53 13.45
CA THR A 412 29.71 19.56 13.08
C THR A 412 29.35 18.79 11.80
N LEU A 413 28.05 18.52 11.60
CA LEU A 413 27.52 17.93 10.37
C LEU A 413 27.35 18.95 9.24
N SER A 414 27.69 20.22 9.47
CA SER A 414 27.43 21.33 8.52
C SER A 414 25.97 21.48 8.14
N VAL A 415 25.07 21.25 9.11
CA VAL A 415 23.63 21.50 9.02
C VAL A 415 23.31 22.74 9.86
N GLU A 416 22.65 23.72 9.25
CA GLU A 416 22.24 24.94 9.95
C GLU A 416 21.10 24.64 10.93
N PRO A 417 21.25 24.89 12.25
CA PRO A 417 20.22 24.59 13.24
C PRO A 417 18.88 25.28 12.98
N GLU A 418 18.91 26.48 12.39
CA GLU A 418 17.70 27.25 12.08
C GLU A 418 16.81 26.53 11.05
N LEU A 419 17.39 25.85 10.06
CA LEU A 419 16.63 25.07 9.08
C LEU A 419 15.85 23.91 9.71
N ILE A 420 16.39 23.33 10.79
CA ILE A 420 15.68 22.32 11.57
C ILE A 420 14.63 22.98 12.47
N ALA A 421 14.99 24.07 13.16
CA ALA A 421 14.08 24.78 14.05
C ALA A 421 12.83 25.30 13.32
N SER A 422 12.96 25.77 12.08
CA SER A 422 11.85 26.23 11.23
C SER A 422 11.17 25.11 10.42
N MET A 423 11.74 23.90 10.40
CA MET A 423 11.40 22.78 9.51
C MET A 423 11.64 23.02 8.01
N ASP A 424 12.27 24.13 7.61
CA ASP A 424 12.58 24.43 6.21
C ASP A 424 13.54 23.40 5.58
N ILE A 425 14.28 22.66 6.41
CA ILE A 425 15.14 21.56 5.96
C ILE A 425 14.37 20.49 5.16
N LEU A 426 13.07 20.30 5.41
CA LEU A 426 12.25 19.29 4.72
C LEU A 426 12.08 19.57 3.22
N HIS A 427 12.46 20.77 2.76
CA HIS A 427 12.45 21.16 1.35
C HIS A 427 13.86 21.15 0.72
N LYS A 428 14.86 20.61 1.42
CA LYS A 428 16.28 20.65 1.03
C LYS A 428 16.92 19.27 1.18
N GLN A 429 16.80 18.45 0.15
CA GLN A 429 17.31 17.06 0.16
C GLN A 429 18.83 16.98 0.43
N ASP A 430 19.59 17.95 -0.07
CA ASP A 430 21.04 18.11 0.14
C ASP A 430 21.41 18.42 1.60
N GLU A 431 20.51 19.05 2.35
CA GLU A 431 20.66 19.28 3.79
C GLU A 431 20.16 18.09 4.60
N MET A 432 19.02 17.49 4.23
CA MET A 432 18.45 16.31 4.91
C MET A 432 19.41 15.12 4.90
N ILE A 433 20.07 14.87 3.77
CA ILE A 433 20.97 13.71 3.61
C ILE A 433 22.19 13.78 4.54
N LYS A 434 22.57 14.97 5.03
CA LYS A 434 23.66 15.13 6.02
C LYS A 434 23.30 14.54 7.39
N LEU A 435 22.02 14.32 7.66
CA LEU A 435 21.53 13.67 8.88
C LEU A 435 21.52 12.13 8.76
N LEU A 436 21.75 11.58 7.57
CA LEU A 436 21.84 10.13 7.37
C LEU A 436 23.05 9.56 8.12
N GLY A 437 22.78 8.59 9.00
CA GLY A 437 23.79 7.99 9.88
C GLY A 437 24.15 8.84 11.10
N ALA A 438 23.60 10.05 11.24
CA ALA A 438 23.91 10.95 12.34
C ALA A 438 23.38 10.41 13.69
N ASP A 439 24.28 10.28 14.67
CA ASP A 439 23.95 9.88 16.03
C ASP A 439 23.90 11.11 16.97
N ILE A 440 22.84 11.90 16.84
CA ILE A 440 22.63 13.08 17.68
C ILE A 440 22.28 12.66 19.11
N ARG A 441 22.94 13.27 20.10
CA ARG A 441 22.74 13.03 21.54
C ARG A 441 22.33 14.29 22.30
N LEU A 442 21.58 14.11 23.38
CA LEU A 442 21.27 15.15 24.37
C LEU A 442 22.50 15.46 25.24
N ALA A 443 22.41 16.47 26.10
CA ALA A 443 23.53 16.89 26.95
C ALA A 443 23.97 15.81 27.95
N ASP A 444 23.06 14.92 28.35
CA ASP A 444 23.30 13.77 29.23
C ASP A 444 23.80 12.51 28.48
N GLY A 445 23.90 12.56 27.15
CA GLY A 445 24.33 11.45 26.30
C GLY A 445 23.20 10.51 25.85
N SER A 446 21.96 10.72 26.30
CA SER A 446 20.79 9.99 25.82
C SER A 446 20.43 10.41 24.38
N HIS A 447 19.52 9.66 23.73
CA HIS A 447 19.03 10.02 22.40
C HIS A 447 17.84 10.98 22.50
N PRO A 448 17.67 11.91 21.55
CA PRO A 448 16.47 12.74 21.41
C PRO A 448 15.17 11.91 21.41
N ASP A 449 15.25 10.70 20.85
CA ASP A 449 14.16 9.75 20.75
C ASP A 449 13.68 9.23 22.13
N THR A 450 14.41 9.50 23.22
CA THR A 450 14.00 9.10 24.59
C THR A 450 13.17 10.17 25.34
N VAL A 451 12.94 11.32 24.71
CA VAL A 451 12.14 12.41 25.29
C VAL A 451 10.66 12.02 25.29
N VAL A 452 9.94 12.40 26.35
CA VAL A 452 8.49 12.15 26.51
C VAL A 452 7.80 13.47 26.80
N ILE A 453 6.73 13.80 26.07
CA ILE A 453 5.85 14.95 26.35
C ILE A 453 4.60 14.44 27.06
N ASP A 454 4.22 15.10 28.16
CA ASP A 454 2.94 14.95 28.86
C ASP A 454 2.51 13.53 29.31
N GLY A 455 3.15 12.99 30.35
CA GLY A 455 2.55 12.03 31.29
C GLY A 455 2.03 10.68 30.77
N GLY A 456 2.07 10.43 29.46
CA GLY A 456 1.71 9.17 28.83
C GLY A 456 2.87 8.20 28.92
N SER A 457 2.63 7.04 29.51
CA SER A 457 3.59 5.93 29.62
C SER A 457 3.78 5.15 28.30
N VAL A 458 3.52 5.77 27.15
CA VAL A 458 3.63 5.12 25.83
C VAL A 458 5.05 5.36 25.31
N PRO A 459 5.80 4.31 24.91
CA PRO A 459 7.13 4.47 24.32
C PRO A 459 7.08 5.43 23.14
N SER A 460 8.07 6.32 23.05
CA SER A 460 8.24 7.27 21.95
C SER A 460 7.99 6.62 20.58
N THR A 461 7.09 7.20 19.81
CA THR A 461 6.86 6.92 18.38
C THR A 461 8.00 7.44 17.48
N VAL A 462 9.07 7.98 18.06
CA VAL A 462 10.18 8.66 17.37
C VAL A 462 11.01 7.75 16.44
N GLY A 463 10.81 6.43 16.48
CA GLY A 463 11.54 5.43 15.68
C GLY A 463 10.87 5.02 14.36
N ASN A 464 10.24 5.93 13.62
CA ASN A 464 9.48 5.62 12.40
C ASN A 464 10.12 6.17 11.12
N ILE A 465 9.90 5.47 10.00
CA ILE A 465 10.18 6.01 8.67
C ILE A 465 8.97 6.85 8.25
N THR A 466 9.21 8.16 8.15
CA THR A 466 8.26 9.21 7.76
C THR A 466 9.02 10.30 7.03
N ARG A 467 8.36 11.38 6.59
CA ARG A 467 9.07 12.55 6.03
C ARG A 467 10.12 13.15 6.97
N TYR A 468 10.03 12.93 8.28
CA TYR A 468 10.94 13.51 9.28
C TYR A 468 12.19 12.66 9.54
N SER A 469 12.19 11.40 9.13
CA SER A 469 13.32 10.47 9.23
C SER A 469 13.22 9.42 8.12
N PRO A 470 13.39 9.82 6.84
CA PRO A 470 12.90 9.05 5.70
C PRO A 470 13.76 7.85 5.33
N TYR A 471 15.04 7.86 5.73
CA TYR A 471 16.00 6.86 5.28
C TYR A 471 15.89 5.58 6.10
N PRO A 472 15.77 4.38 5.50
CA PRO A 472 15.80 3.11 6.22
C PRO A 472 17.23 2.69 6.60
N ALA A 473 17.42 2.03 7.74
CA ALA A 473 18.73 1.48 8.13
C ALA A 473 18.98 0.10 7.52
N VAL A 474 20.15 -0.11 6.92
CA VAL A 474 20.51 -1.36 6.25
C VAL A 474 20.76 -2.46 7.29
N GLN A 475 20.03 -3.56 7.17
CA GLN A 475 20.21 -4.74 8.03
C GLN A 475 21.23 -5.71 7.43
N ARG A 476 21.21 -5.87 6.11
CA ARG A 476 22.11 -6.75 5.36
C ARG A 476 22.21 -6.34 3.89
N LEU A 477 23.17 -6.92 3.19
CA LEU A 477 23.28 -6.84 1.73
C LEU A 477 22.99 -8.23 1.15
N GLU A 478 21.89 -8.36 0.43
CA GLU A 478 21.45 -9.63 -0.12
C GLU A 478 21.99 -9.85 -1.53
N ASP A 479 22.43 -11.07 -1.82
CA ASP A 479 22.60 -11.55 -3.18
C ASP A 479 21.26 -12.06 -3.69
N VAL A 480 20.48 -11.19 -4.33
CA VAL A 480 19.14 -11.53 -4.81
C VAL A 480 19.25 -12.26 -6.15
N PRO A 481 18.81 -13.52 -6.25
CA PRO A 481 18.83 -14.26 -7.50
C PRO A 481 17.89 -13.64 -8.54
N PHE A 482 18.35 -13.59 -9.80
CA PHE A 482 17.52 -13.21 -10.93
C PHE A 482 17.47 -14.32 -11.99
N LEU A 483 16.38 -14.32 -12.76
CA LEU A 483 16.30 -15.00 -14.05
C LEU A 483 16.32 -13.96 -15.16
N LEU A 484 17.17 -14.19 -16.15
CA LEU A 484 17.23 -13.42 -17.39
C LEU A 484 16.93 -14.35 -18.56
N ILE A 485 15.88 -14.05 -19.32
CA ILE A 485 15.51 -14.81 -20.51
C ILE A 485 15.79 -13.95 -21.74
N THR A 486 16.57 -14.50 -22.66
CA THR A 486 16.93 -13.81 -23.91
C THR A 486 16.72 -14.75 -25.10
N PRO A 487 16.61 -14.21 -26.33
CA PRO A 487 16.76 -15.01 -27.52
C PRO A 487 18.19 -15.58 -27.58
N GLN A 488 18.35 -16.77 -28.16
CA GLN A 488 19.67 -17.40 -28.33
C GLN A 488 20.47 -16.71 -29.45
N THR A 489 19.79 -16.18 -30.46
CA THR A 489 20.39 -15.46 -31.57
C THR A 489 19.67 -14.13 -31.75
N LEU A 490 20.38 -13.01 -31.75
CA LEU A 490 19.75 -11.71 -31.96
C LEU A 490 19.46 -11.47 -33.45
N ALA A 491 18.35 -10.80 -33.73
CA ALA A 491 18.04 -10.33 -35.08
C ALA A 491 19.07 -9.26 -35.42
N PRO A 492 19.73 -9.34 -36.60
CA PRO A 492 20.72 -8.35 -36.99
C PRO A 492 20.08 -6.96 -37.06
N ASP A 493 20.85 -5.94 -36.69
CA ASP A 493 20.48 -4.51 -36.77
C ASP A 493 19.33 -4.04 -35.86
N LYS A 494 18.83 -4.88 -34.92
CA LYS A 494 17.86 -4.49 -33.88
C LYS A 494 18.49 -4.55 -32.48
N PRO A 495 18.33 -3.52 -31.62
CA PRO A 495 18.83 -3.57 -30.24
C PRO A 495 18.04 -4.57 -29.39
N LEU A 496 18.63 -5.07 -28.30
CA LEU A 496 17.93 -5.92 -27.32
C LEU A 496 17.18 -5.04 -26.31
N ASN A 497 15.85 -5.00 -26.40
CA ASN A 497 15.00 -4.28 -25.46
C ASN A 497 14.81 -5.10 -24.18
N LEU A 498 15.05 -4.49 -23.02
CA LEU A 498 14.90 -5.13 -21.72
C LEU A 498 13.54 -4.82 -21.12
N VAL A 499 12.87 -5.85 -20.59
CA VAL A 499 11.68 -5.74 -19.75
C VAL A 499 12.03 -6.21 -18.34
N ILE A 500 11.72 -5.40 -17.34
CA ILE A 500 11.81 -5.79 -15.93
C ILE A 500 10.42 -6.23 -15.47
N TYR A 501 10.32 -7.47 -15.00
CA TYR A 501 9.06 -8.10 -14.60
C TYR A 501 8.92 -8.23 -13.07
N LYS A 502 7.70 -7.99 -12.55
CA LYS A 502 7.30 -8.29 -11.18
C LYS A 502 6.10 -9.23 -11.11
N HIS A 503 6.31 -10.37 -10.46
CA HIS A 503 5.32 -11.43 -10.27
C HIS A 503 4.28 -11.10 -9.18
N ALA A 504 3.16 -11.81 -9.17
CA ALA A 504 2.09 -11.70 -8.16
C ALA A 504 2.55 -12.12 -6.74
N VAL A 505 1.74 -11.77 -5.73
CA VAL A 505 1.86 -12.42 -4.40
C VAL A 505 1.70 -13.93 -4.55
N ILE A 506 2.22 -14.73 -3.63
CA ILE A 506 2.19 -16.22 -3.64
C ILE A 506 2.87 -16.92 -4.84
N ALA A 507 3.38 -16.15 -5.80
CA ALA A 507 4.14 -16.63 -6.96
C ALA A 507 5.67 -16.48 -6.77
N SER A 508 6.42 -16.65 -7.86
CA SER A 508 7.88 -16.50 -7.90
C SER A 508 8.36 -15.96 -9.24
N LYS A 509 9.64 -15.61 -9.34
CA LYS A 509 10.30 -15.18 -10.57
C LYS A 509 10.19 -16.21 -11.69
N GLU A 510 10.05 -17.50 -11.39
CA GLU A 510 9.88 -18.58 -12.35
C GLU A 510 8.59 -18.46 -13.18
N THR A 511 7.60 -17.65 -12.75
CA THR A 511 6.40 -17.34 -13.56
C THR A 511 6.73 -16.77 -14.93
N VAL A 512 7.88 -16.09 -15.08
CA VAL A 512 8.37 -15.57 -16.36
C VAL A 512 8.55 -16.68 -17.42
N LEU A 513 8.84 -17.91 -17.00
CA LEU A 513 9.06 -19.05 -17.90
C LEU A 513 7.77 -19.44 -18.62
N ALA A 514 6.60 -19.16 -18.04
CA ALA A 514 5.31 -19.40 -18.67
C ALA A 514 4.97 -18.34 -19.74
N MET A 515 5.56 -17.14 -19.66
CA MET A 515 5.29 -16.02 -20.56
C MET A 515 6.32 -15.92 -21.70
N ALA A 516 7.57 -16.32 -21.43
CA ALA A 516 8.70 -16.16 -22.35
C ALA A 516 8.50 -16.80 -23.74
N PRO A 517 7.94 -18.02 -23.90
CA PRO A 517 7.78 -18.62 -25.23
C PRO A 517 6.96 -17.75 -26.19
N ARG A 518 5.89 -17.10 -25.70
CA ARG A 518 5.09 -16.22 -26.56
C ARG A 518 5.77 -14.87 -26.75
N MET A 519 6.25 -14.28 -25.67
CA MET A 519 6.79 -12.92 -25.69
C MET A 519 8.14 -12.78 -26.40
N ILE A 520 8.99 -13.80 -26.31
CA ILE A 520 10.37 -13.77 -26.84
C ILE A 520 10.48 -14.62 -28.10
N ALA A 521 9.99 -15.86 -28.11
CA ALA A 521 10.16 -16.73 -29.28
C ALA A 521 9.15 -16.45 -30.39
N LEU A 522 7.84 -16.48 -30.10
CA LEU A 522 6.81 -16.31 -31.13
C LEU A 522 6.72 -14.88 -31.66
N ASN A 523 6.96 -13.88 -30.81
CA ASN A 523 7.06 -12.47 -31.24
C ASN A 523 8.17 -12.22 -32.28
N ARG A 524 9.08 -13.18 -32.47
CA ARG A 524 10.17 -13.07 -33.46
C ARG A 524 9.84 -13.61 -34.84
N LEU A 525 8.67 -14.22 -35.00
CA LEU A 525 8.22 -14.66 -36.32
C LEU A 525 8.05 -13.44 -37.22
N SER A 526 8.75 -13.44 -38.37
CA SER A 526 8.60 -12.37 -39.35
C SER A 526 7.16 -12.26 -39.84
N SER A 527 6.75 -11.08 -40.30
CA SER A 527 5.43 -10.83 -40.89
C SER A 527 5.03 -11.79 -42.03
N PHE A 528 6.02 -12.32 -42.76
CA PHE A 528 5.80 -13.37 -43.75
C PHE A 528 5.28 -14.68 -43.13
N TRP A 529 5.89 -15.11 -42.02
CA TRP A 529 5.50 -16.32 -41.31
C TRP A 529 4.17 -16.13 -40.59
N THR A 530 3.94 -14.98 -39.95
CA THR A 530 2.67 -14.66 -39.26
C THR A 530 1.48 -14.70 -40.24
N GLY A 531 1.65 -14.19 -41.47
CA GLY A 531 0.62 -14.27 -42.52
C GLY A 531 0.38 -15.69 -43.08
N LEU A 532 1.28 -16.65 -42.81
CA LEU A 532 1.21 -18.02 -43.32
C LEU A 532 0.85 -19.08 -42.26
N VAL A 533 0.78 -18.71 -40.97
CA VAL A 533 0.59 -19.67 -39.86
C VAL A 533 -0.67 -20.53 -40.03
N GLY A 534 -1.76 -19.96 -40.53
CA GLY A 534 -3.01 -20.69 -40.83
C GLY A 534 -3.04 -21.45 -42.16
N SER A 535 -1.97 -21.41 -42.96
CA SER A 535 -1.87 -22.07 -44.28
C SER A 535 -0.65 -22.99 -44.41
N PHE A 536 0.27 -22.95 -43.44
CA PHE A 536 1.50 -23.74 -43.48
C PHE A 536 1.30 -25.09 -42.78
N GLN A 537 1.04 -26.14 -43.58
CA GLN A 537 0.70 -27.47 -43.08
C GLN A 537 1.67 -28.05 -42.03
N PRO A 538 3.01 -27.86 -42.10
CA PRO A 538 3.91 -28.31 -41.04
C PRO A 538 3.65 -27.64 -39.68
N PHE A 539 3.27 -26.36 -39.68
CA PHE A 539 2.91 -25.63 -38.46
C PHE A 539 1.58 -26.13 -37.89
N ILE A 540 0.59 -26.30 -38.76
CA ILE A 540 -0.73 -26.86 -38.41
C ILE A 540 -0.57 -28.29 -37.87
N ASN A 541 0.30 -29.11 -38.44
CA ASN A 541 0.50 -30.47 -37.94
C ASN A 541 1.22 -30.48 -36.59
N ILE A 542 2.32 -29.73 -36.45
CA ILE A 542 3.12 -29.76 -35.21
C ILE A 542 2.37 -29.10 -34.06
N PHE A 543 1.85 -27.89 -34.25
CA PHE A 543 1.13 -27.19 -33.19
C PHE A 543 -0.33 -27.63 -33.11
N GLY A 544 -1.00 -27.91 -34.22
CA GLY A 544 -2.39 -28.38 -34.18
C GLY A 544 -2.51 -29.75 -33.55
N ASP A 545 -1.59 -30.71 -33.76
CA ASP A 545 -1.65 -32.00 -33.06
C ASP A 545 -1.42 -31.84 -31.55
N ILE A 546 -0.50 -30.95 -31.13
CA ILE A 546 -0.26 -30.64 -29.71
C ILE A 546 -1.48 -29.93 -29.10
N LEU A 547 -1.97 -28.87 -29.73
CA LEU A 547 -3.07 -28.04 -29.24
C LEU A 547 -4.41 -28.81 -29.24
N THR A 548 -4.69 -29.62 -30.26
CA THR A 548 -5.88 -30.48 -30.28
C THR A 548 -5.83 -31.60 -29.24
N LEU A 549 -4.64 -32.10 -28.88
CA LEU A 549 -4.45 -33.04 -27.76
C LEU A 549 -4.88 -32.42 -26.42
N PHE A 550 -4.73 -31.10 -26.28
CA PHE A 550 -5.18 -30.31 -25.13
C PHE A 550 -6.56 -29.65 -25.35
N GLY A 551 -7.27 -30.00 -26.43
CA GLY A 551 -8.63 -29.51 -26.70
C GLY A 551 -8.72 -28.03 -27.11
N ILE A 552 -7.65 -27.47 -27.68
CA ILE A 552 -7.53 -26.05 -28.02
C ILE A 552 -7.88 -25.80 -29.50
N ASP A 553 -8.59 -24.70 -29.78
CA ASP A 553 -8.94 -24.24 -31.13
C ASP A 553 -7.68 -24.00 -32.00
N PRO A 554 -7.59 -24.54 -33.24
CA PRO A 554 -6.50 -24.27 -34.19
C PRO A 554 -6.47 -22.82 -34.74
N ASP A 555 -7.19 -21.87 -34.14
CA ASP A 555 -7.01 -20.44 -34.40
C ASP A 555 -5.61 -19.97 -33.96
N PHE A 556 -4.75 -19.67 -34.95
CA PHE A 556 -3.40 -19.17 -34.77
C PHE A 556 -3.27 -17.65 -34.98
N SER A 557 -4.38 -16.91 -34.98
CA SER A 557 -4.40 -15.45 -35.22
C SER A 557 -3.57 -14.64 -34.20
N TRP A 558 -3.35 -15.18 -33.01
CA TRP A 558 -2.50 -14.63 -31.96
C TRP A 558 -0.99 -14.81 -32.23
N ILE A 559 -0.59 -15.61 -33.22
CA ILE A 559 0.82 -15.79 -33.59
C ILE A 559 1.26 -14.64 -34.49
N ARG A 560 1.78 -13.58 -33.86
CA ARG A 560 2.16 -12.33 -34.49
C ARG A 560 3.54 -11.88 -33.98
N GLY A 561 4.24 -11.06 -34.74
CA GLY A 561 5.60 -10.65 -34.42
C GLY A 561 6.27 -9.82 -35.50
N ASP A 562 7.32 -9.08 -35.12
CA ASP A 562 8.16 -8.28 -36.02
C ASP A 562 9.68 -8.57 -35.83
N SER A 563 10.08 -9.77 -35.42
CA SER A 563 11.51 -10.13 -35.28
C SER A 563 12.29 -9.30 -34.23
N ALA A 564 11.61 -8.72 -33.25
CA ALA A 564 12.22 -7.91 -32.19
C ALA A 564 13.11 -8.71 -31.25
N ASN A 565 14.13 -8.07 -30.67
CA ASN A 565 14.94 -8.69 -29.64
C ASN A 565 14.42 -8.23 -28.27
N LEU A 566 13.65 -9.08 -27.58
CA LEU A 566 13.14 -8.82 -26.24
C LEU A 566 13.87 -9.70 -25.21
N ALA A 567 14.32 -9.10 -24.11
CA ALA A 567 14.81 -9.80 -22.92
C ALA A 567 13.89 -9.51 -21.74
N ILE A 568 13.70 -10.49 -20.85
CA ILE A 568 12.95 -10.31 -19.60
C ILE A 568 13.85 -10.64 -18.42
N LEU A 569 13.98 -9.69 -17.48
CA LEU A 569 14.72 -9.81 -16.23
C LEU A 569 13.74 -9.78 -15.06
N VAL A 570 13.87 -10.72 -14.14
CA VAL A 570 12.97 -10.86 -12.99
C VAL A 570 13.72 -11.28 -11.73
N ILE A 571 13.31 -10.73 -10.58
CA ILE A 571 13.72 -11.13 -9.24
C ILE A 571 12.48 -11.42 -8.39
N ASP A 572 12.64 -12.27 -7.38
CA ASP A 572 11.58 -12.54 -6.41
C ASP A 572 11.24 -11.29 -5.57
N LEU A 573 9.96 -11.12 -5.25
CA LEU A 573 9.50 -10.23 -4.19
C LEU A 573 10.13 -10.63 -2.84
N PRO A 574 10.26 -9.72 -1.86
CA PRO A 574 10.63 -10.08 -0.51
C PRO A 574 9.74 -11.22 0.03
N LEU A 575 10.34 -12.18 0.74
CA LEU A 575 9.65 -13.34 1.34
C LEU A 575 9.05 -14.35 0.34
N HIS A 576 9.27 -14.19 -0.96
CA HIS A 576 8.78 -15.11 -1.99
C HIS A 576 9.93 -15.90 -2.63
N GLY A 577 9.61 -17.06 -3.22
CA GLY A 577 10.52 -17.88 -4.00
C GLY A 577 11.81 -18.18 -3.23
N GLU A 578 12.95 -17.88 -3.84
CA GLU A 578 14.28 -18.06 -3.23
C GLU A 578 14.62 -16.99 -2.18
N ARG A 579 13.76 -15.99 -1.99
CA ARG A 579 13.87 -14.95 -0.94
C ARG A 579 12.98 -15.22 0.27
N SER A 580 12.33 -16.38 0.32
CA SER A 580 11.72 -16.90 1.55
C SER A 580 12.79 -17.01 2.64
N LEU A 581 12.43 -16.76 3.90
CA LEU A 581 13.38 -16.91 5.00
C LEU A 581 13.65 -18.40 5.30
N ASP A 582 12.61 -19.22 5.19
CA ASP A 582 12.65 -20.70 5.18
C ASP A 582 11.31 -21.25 4.67
N GLU A 583 11.07 -22.56 4.84
CA GLU A 583 9.86 -23.26 4.38
C GLU A 583 8.57 -22.80 5.07
N GLU A 584 8.64 -22.31 6.32
CA GLU A 584 7.46 -21.85 7.07
C GLU A 584 7.30 -20.33 6.97
N ARG A 585 8.42 -19.61 6.95
CA ARG A 585 8.49 -18.15 6.85
C ARG A 585 8.61 -17.72 5.39
N SER A 586 7.53 -17.98 4.65
CA SER A 586 7.40 -17.70 3.22
C SER A 586 6.03 -17.15 2.87
N ALA A 587 5.99 -16.16 2.00
CA ALA A 587 4.76 -15.65 1.41
C ALA A 587 4.14 -16.58 0.37
N ASN A 588 4.87 -17.62 -0.08
CA ASN A 588 4.30 -18.70 -0.90
C ASN A 588 3.51 -19.71 -0.07
N VAL A 589 3.73 -19.76 1.25
CA VAL A 589 3.04 -20.67 2.18
C VAL A 589 1.96 -19.94 2.94
N ASP A 590 2.27 -18.74 3.42
CA ASP A 590 1.34 -17.87 4.14
C ASP A 590 1.30 -16.50 3.44
N PRO A 591 0.26 -16.19 2.64
CA PRO A 591 0.13 -14.91 1.95
C PRO A 591 0.16 -13.70 2.91
N THR A 592 -0.23 -13.92 4.18
CA THR A 592 -0.18 -12.88 5.21
C THR A 592 1.25 -12.54 5.63
N ALA A 593 2.25 -13.35 5.28
CA ALA A 593 3.66 -13.03 5.51
C ALA A 593 4.10 -11.74 4.80
N TYR A 594 3.53 -11.46 3.61
CA TYR A 594 3.89 -10.28 2.82
C TYR A 594 3.09 -9.04 3.25
N ILE A 595 1.77 -9.19 3.42
CA ILE A 595 0.88 -8.08 3.78
C ILE A 595 0.98 -7.74 5.28
N ALA A 596 1.37 -8.72 6.09
CA ALA A 596 1.52 -8.66 7.55
C ALA A 596 0.26 -8.08 8.23
N LEU A 597 -0.90 -8.69 8.00
CA LEU A 597 -2.20 -8.23 8.56
C LEU A 597 -2.19 -8.15 10.10
N GLN A 598 -1.33 -8.93 10.76
CA GLN A 598 -1.12 -8.93 12.22
C GLN A 598 -0.25 -7.76 12.70
N ASN A 599 0.53 -7.11 11.82
CA ASN A 599 1.35 -5.94 12.14
C ASN A 599 1.56 -5.10 10.87
N MET A 600 0.64 -4.16 10.63
CA MET A 600 0.59 -3.43 9.37
C MET A 600 1.79 -2.49 9.17
N ALA A 601 2.48 -2.08 10.24
CA ALA A 601 3.70 -1.30 10.14
C ALA A 601 4.86 -2.14 9.56
N VAL A 602 4.89 -3.45 9.86
CA VAL A 602 5.78 -4.41 9.18
C VAL A 602 5.34 -4.56 7.72
N GLY A 603 4.04 -4.70 7.46
CA GLY A 603 3.48 -4.80 6.10
C GLY A 603 3.91 -3.64 5.21
N LYS A 604 3.73 -2.39 5.68
CA LYS A 604 4.23 -1.19 5.00
C LYS A 604 5.73 -1.28 4.70
N SER A 605 6.53 -1.76 5.65
CA SER A 605 7.98 -1.92 5.46
C SER A 605 8.32 -2.97 4.40
N VAL A 606 7.55 -4.06 4.31
CA VAL A 606 7.71 -5.09 3.27
C VAL A 606 7.43 -4.51 1.89
N PHE A 607 6.37 -3.72 1.72
CA PHE A 607 6.10 -3.02 0.46
C PHE A 607 7.20 -2.00 0.10
N TYR A 608 7.74 -1.27 1.08
CA TYR A 608 8.88 -0.38 0.86
C TYR A 608 10.12 -1.14 0.38
N GLN A 609 10.40 -2.31 0.96
CA GLN A 609 11.49 -3.16 0.47
C GLN A 609 11.29 -3.55 -0.99
N THR A 610 10.07 -3.87 -1.42
CA THR A 610 9.75 -4.13 -2.83
C THR A 610 10.06 -2.93 -3.73
N VAL A 611 9.72 -1.71 -3.30
CA VAL A 611 10.04 -0.48 -4.03
C VAL A 611 11.56 -0.30 -4.13
N TYR A 612 12.28 -0.41 -3.01
CA TYR A 612 13.74 -0.26 -2.99
C TYR A 612 14.45 -1.32 -3.81
N ASP A 613 13.95 -2.55 -3.84
CA ASP A 613 14.52 -3.64 -4.65
C ASP A 613 14.34 -3.37 -6.15
N LEU A 614 13.21 -2.79 -6.57
CA LEU A 614 12.98 -2.45 -7.99
C LEU A 614 13.82 -1.23 -8.43
N LEU A 615 13.90 -0.19 -7.58
CA LEU A 615 14.81 0.93 -7.81
C LEU A 615 16.28 0.46 -7.88
N GLY A 616 16.68 -0.39 -6.93
CA GLY A 616 18.03 -0.95 -6.87
C GLY A 616 18.35 -1.87 -8.05
N LEU A 617 17.40 -2.69 -8.51
CA LEU A 617 17.56 -3.52 -9.71
C LEU A 617 17.75 -2.66 -10.97
N ARG A 618 16.91 -1.64 -11.15
CA ARG A 618 17.01 -0.73 -12.30
C ARG A 618 18.34 0.04 -12.32
N LEU A 619 18.76 0.53 -11.14
CA LEU A 619 20.06 1.18 -10.94
C LEU A 619 21.24 0.22 -11.19
N ALA A 620 21.13 -1.04 -10.76
CA ALA A 620 22.17 -2.05 -10.99
C ALA A 620 22.36 -2.36 -12.48
N VAL A 621 21.26 -2.44 -13.25
CA VAL A 621 21.31 -2.60 -14.72
C VAL A 621 22.03 -1.40 -15.37
N ASP A 622 21.71 -0.19 -14.92
CA ASP A 622 22.32 1.06 -15.40
C ASP A 622 23.84 1.08 -15.15
N ILE A 623 24.24 0.85 -13.90
CA ILE A 623 25.65 0.78 -13.49
C ILE A 623 26.38 -0.32 -14.28
N ALA A 624 25.76 -1.48 -14.48
CA ALA A 624 26.38 -2.57 -15.24
C ALA A 624 26.60 -2.19 -16.71
N GLN A 625 25.67 -1.44 -17.31
CA GLN A 625 25.81 -0.93 -18.67
C GLN A 625 26.93 0.11 -18.76
N ASP A 626 26.93 1.10 -17.88
CA ASP A 626 27.88 2.22 -17.87
C ASP A 626 29.32 1.78 -17.58
N THR A 627 29.48 0.80 -16.69
CA THR A 627 30.81 0.26 -16.33
C THR A 627 31.32 -0.79 -17.32
N GLY A 628 30.51 -1.18 -18.31
CA GLY A 628 30.83 -2.24 -19.26
C GLY A 628 30.79 -3.65 -18.68
N ALA A 629 30.18 -3.83 -17.50
CA ALA A 629 30.01 -5.14 -16.86
C ALA A 629 29.08 -6.09 -17.63
N LEU A 630 28.30 -5.56 -18.59
CA LEU A 630 27.47 -6.37 -19.49
C LEU A 630 28.26 -7.03 -20.63
N VAL A 631 29.52 -6.64 -20.87
CA VAL A 631 30.35 -7.23 -21.94
C VAL A 631 30.58 -8.72 -21.71
N GLY A 632 30.29 -9.55 -22.72
CA GLY A 632 30.36 -11.01 -22.61
C GLY A 632 29.16 -11.65 -21.92
N THR A 633 28.14 -10.86 -21.54
CA THR A 633 26.87 -11.35 -21.00
C THR A 633 25.78 -11.35 -22.07
N PRO A 634 24.65 -12.04 -21.87
CA PRO A 634 23.50 -11.97 -22.78
C PRO A 634 22.89 -10.56 -22.95
N LEU A 635 23.24 -9.60 -22.09
CA LEU A 635 22.82 -8.20 -22.17
C LEU A 635 23.85 -7.29 -22.85
N GLU A 636 24.95 -7.82 -23.42
CA GLU A 636 25.97 -6.99 -24.08
C GLU A 636 25.40 -6.07 -25.17
N ALA A 637 24.36 -6.53 -25.88
CA ALA A 637 23.69 -5.78 -26.95
C ALA A 637 22.41 -5.06 -26.50
N MET A 638 22.24 -4.86 -25.18
CA MET A 638 21.08 -4.16 -24.62
C MET A 638 20.98 -2.74 -25.18
N ASN A 639 19.75 -2.32 -25.46
CA ASN A 639 19.43 -0.96 -25.87
C ASN A 639 19.92 0.05 -24.81
N THR A 640 20.25 1.26 -25.24
CA THR A 640 20.55 2.39 -24.35
C THR A 640 19.29 3.12 -23.89
N GLU A 641 18.15 2.86 -24.54
CA GLU A 641 16.85 3.36 -24.08
C GLU A 641 16.44 2.69 -22.76
N PRO A 642 15.70 3.39 -21.88
CA PRO A 642 15.24 2.83 -20.62
C PRO A 642 14.47 1.51 -20.78
N PRO A 643 14.66 0.52 -19.89
CA PRO A 643 13.88 -0.71 -19.87
C PRO A 643 12.37 -0.47 -19.75
N SER A 644 11.57 -1.40 -20.24
CA SER A 644 10.12 -1.42 -20.01
C SER A 644 9.79 -2.13 -18.69
N PHE A 645 8.63 -1.83 -18.11
CA PHE A 645 8.12 -2.46 -16.89
C PHE A 645 6.93 -3.38 -17.20
N MET A 646 6.95 -4.60 -16.65
CA MET A 646 5.84 -5.54 -16.72
C MET A 646 5.45 -6.01 -15.31
N ALA A 647 4.15 -6.15 -15.04
CA ALA A 647 3.69 -6.72 -13.78
C ALA A 647 2.34 -7.43 -13.86
N HIS A 648 2.08 -8.26 -12.85
CA HIS A 648 0.80 -8.95 -12.66
C HIS A 648 0.34 -8.84 -11.21
N SER A 649 -0.96 -8.63 -11.00
CA SER A 649 -1.60 -8.65 -9.67
C SER A 649 -0.91 -7.72 -8.66
N LEU A 650 -0.67 -8.20 -7.43
CA LEU A 650 0.00 -7.43 -6.37
C LEU A 650 1.44 -6.99 -6.74
N GLY A 651 2.09 -7.69 -7.67
CA GLY A 651 3.37 -7.26 -8.24
C GLY A 651 3.26 -5.91 -8.95
N GLY A 652 2.09 -5.63 -9.55
CA GLY A 652 1.77 -4.36 -10.18
C GLY A 652 1.41 -3.26 -9.19
N VAL A 653 0.83 -3.60 -8.03
CA VAL A 653 0.50 -2.63 -6.97
C VAL A 653 1.78 -1.95 -6.46
N ALA A 654 2.73 -2.75 -5.96
CA ALA A 654 4.02 -2.23 -5.48
C ALA A 654 4.92 -1.74 -6.64
N GLY A 655 4.83 -2.42 -7.78
CA GLY A 655 5.60 -2.12 -8.98
C GLY A 655 5.28 -0.77 -9.60
N LEU A 656 3.99 -0.44 -9.76
CA LEU A 656 3.55 0.84 -10.32
C LEU A 656 3.97 2.02 -9.42
N THR A 657 3.86 1.85 -8.09
CA THR A 657 4.40 2.80 -7.12
C THR A 657 5.90 3.00 -7.31
N ALA A 658 6.67 1.92 -7.44
CA ALA A 658 8.11 2.01 -7.64
C ALA A 658 8.48 2.69 -8.96
N VAL A 659 7.77 2.41 -10.06
CA VAL A 659 7.98 3.08 -11.35
C VAL A 659 7.65 4.57 -11.25
N ALA A 660 6.54 4.94 -10.59
CA ALA A 660 6.21 6.35 -10.38
C ALA A 660 7.30 7.10 -9.60
N ILE A 661 7.83 6.49 -8.53
CA ILE A 661 8.96 7.03 -7.78
C ILE A 661 10.23 7.10 -8.66
N ALA A 662 10.50 6.06 -9.45
CA ALA A 662 11.64 6.00 -10.36
C ALA A 662 11.62 7.14 -11.38
N GLN A 663 10.46 7.41 -11.99
CA GLN A 663 10.24 8.49 -12.95
C GLN A 663 10.20 9.89 -12.32
N ASN A 664 9.94 9.99 -11.00
CA ASN A 664 9.72 11.27 -10.36
C ASN A 664 10.99 12.14 -10.35
N ASP A 665 10.91 13.28 -11.05
CA ASP A 665 11.92 14.32 -10.99
C ASP A 665 11.53 15.33 -9.90
N ASP A 666 12.29 15.35 -8.81
CA ASP A 666 12.10 16.29 -7.71
C ASP A 666 12.84 17.63 -7.93
N GLY A 667 13.50 17.75 -9.09
CA GLY A 667 14.32 18.87 -9.55
C GLY A 667 15.53 19.14 -8.67
N SER A 668 16.02 18.08 -8.03
CA SER A 668 17.32 18.07 -7.38
C SER A 668 18.46 17.98 -8.40
N ASP A 669 19.70 18.00 -7.92
CA ASP A 669 20.90 18.02 -8.75
C ASP A 669 21.39 16.64 -9.21
N VAL A 670 20.71 15.56 -8.81
CA VAL A 670 21.11 14.19 -9.14
C VAL A 670 20.48 13.70 -10.43
N ASP A 671 21.19 12.83 -11.14
CA ASP A 671 20.65 12.24 -12.37
C ASP A 671 19.63 11.14 -12.07
N HIS A 672 18.35 11.44 -12.30
CA HIS A 672 17.25 10.49 -12.15
C HIS A 672 17.10 9.55 -13.35
N ALA A 673 17.70 9.84 -14.52
CA ALA A 673 17.48 9.09 -15.76
C ALA A 673 17.94 7.62 -15.66
N SER A 674 18.92 7.34 -14.80
CA SER A 674 19.38 6.00 -14.43
C SER A 674 18.28 5.07 -13.87
N LEU A 675 17.16 5.65 -13.42
CA LEU A 675 16.01 4.92 -12.89
C LEU A 675 14.83 4.88 -13.84
N ASN A 676 14.89 5.54 -15.00
CA ASN A 676 13.71 5.69 -15.84
C ASN A 676 13.24 4.36 -16.45
N PHE A 677 11.96 4.32 -16.82
CA PHE A 677 11.30 3.28 -17.61
C PHE A 677 10.67 3.88 -18.87
N SER A 678 10.62 3.09 -19.95
CA SER A 678 10.10 3.54 -21.25
C SER A 678 8.61 3.24 -21.49
N SER A 679 8.08 2.18 -20.88
CA SER A 679 6.67 1.81 -20.98
C SER A 679 6.24 0.90 -19.84
N ILE A 680 4.93 0.79 -19.60
CA ILE A 680 4.34 -0.06 -18.55
C ILE A 680 3.30 -1.00 -19.18
N ALA A 681 3.42 -2.30 -18.95
CA ALA A 681 2.35 -3.24 -19.21
C ALA A 681 1.96 -4.00 -17.94
N MET A 682 0.67 -4.09 -17.63
CA MET A 682 0.22 -4.68 -16.37
C MET A 682 -1.07 -5.48 -16.54
N ALA A 683 -1.18 -6.60 -15.83
CA ALA A 683 -2.36 -7.47 -15.86
C ALA A 683 -2.99 -7.56 -14.48
N THR A 684 -4.31 -7.39 -14.42
CA THR A 684 -5.16 -7.55 -13.23
C THR A 684 -4.61 -6.80 -12.01
N VAL A 685 -4.34 -5.49 -12.17
CA VAL A 685 -3.83 -4.64 -11.09
C VAL A 685 -4.93 -3.70 -10.61
N SER A 686 -5.12 -3.64 -9.30
CA SER A 686 -6.07 -2.74 -8.63
C SER A 686 -5.36 -1.70 -7.75
N ALA A 687 -6.11 -0.71 -7.29
CA ALA A 687 -5.74 0.16 -6.19
C ALA A 687 -6.69 -0.03 -5.00
N GLY A 688 -6.41 0.61 -3.86
CA GLY A 688 -7.24 0.48 -2.67
C GLY A 688 -7.06 -0.88 -1.99
N ILE A 689 -5.79 -1.22 -1.71
CA ILE A 689 -5.35 -2.56 -1.31
C ILE A 689 -6.25 -3.18 -0.23
N SER A 690 -6.60 -2.41 0.80
CA SER A 690 -7.41 -2.95 1.88
C SER A 690 -8.84 -3.26 1.47
N ASP A 691 -9.49 -2.38 0.71
CA ASP A 691 -10.88 -2.59 0.31
C ASP A 691 -10.96 -3.72 -0.71
N THR A 692 -10.01 -3.80 -1.64
CA THR A 692 -9.95 -4.91 -2.59
C THR A 692 -9.80 -6.25 -1.90
N LEU A 693 -8.92 -6.38 -0.90
CA LEU A 693 -8.76 -7.65 -0.18
C LEU A 693 -10.00 -8.04 0.64
N LEU A 694 -10.68 -7.05 1.25
CA LEU A 694 -11.88 -7.31 2.06
C LEU A 694 -13.13 -7.60 1.21
N ASN A 695 -13.12 -7.26 -0.08
CA ASN A 695 -14.22 -7.51 -1.02
C ASN A 695 -13.80 -8.50 -2.13
N SER A 696 -12.72 -9.26 -1.91
CA SER A 696 -12.28 -10.32 -2.81
C SER A 696 -13.01 -11.60 -2.48
N SER A 697 -13.64 -12.22 -3.48
CA SER A 697 -14.27 -13.54 -3.32
C SER A 697 -13.28 -14.61 -2.83
N GLU A 698 -12.01 -14.49 -3.21
CA GLU A 698 -10.94 -15.42 -2.80
C GLU A 698 -10.42 -15.16 -1.38
N PHE A 699 -10.24 -13.89 -0.99
CA PHE A 699 -9.54 -13.54 0.25
C PHE A 699 -10.45 -13.10 1.39
N GLU A 700 -11.70 -12.69 1.12
CA GLU A 700 -12.59 -12.06 2.11
C GLU A 700 -12.75 -12.93 3.36
N LEU A 701 -13.09 -14.21 3.20
CA LEU A 701 -13.35 -15.09 4.34
C LEU A 701 -12.09 -15.36 5.17
N THR A 702 -10.96 -15.57 4.51
CA THR A 702 -9.66 -15.78 5.16
C THR A 702 -9.21 -14.54 5.91
N VAL A 703 -9.36 -13.35 5.32
CA VAL A 703 -9.04 -12.08 5.98
C VAL A 703 -9.98 -11.85 7.17
N LYS A 704 -11.29 -12.08 7.00
CA LYS A 704 -12.28 -11.98 8.10
C LYS A 704 -11.99 -12.97 9.22
N HIS A 705 -11.56 -14.19 8.91
CA HIS A 705 -11.11 -15.17 9.90
C HIS A 705 -9.96 -14.63 10.75
N PHE A 706 -8.88 -14.17 10.13
CA PHE A 706 -7.71 -13.65 10.86
C PHE A 706 -8.01 -12.41 11.69
N ILE A 707 -8.81 -11.48 11.15
CA ILE A 707 -9.26 -10.30 11.91
C ILE A 707 -10.11 -10.76 13.10
N SER A 708 -11.02 -11.71 12.89
CA SER A 708 -11.91 -12.19 13.95
C SER A 708 -11.14 -12.90 15.06
N GLU A 709 -10.18 -13.74 14.70
CA GLU A 709 -9.28 -14.41 15.63
C GLU A 709 -8.49 -13.40 16.47
N ALA A 710 -7.93 -12.37 15.84
CA ALA A 710 -7.17 -11.34 16.54
C ALA A 710 -8.06 -10.50 17.48
N GLN A 711 -9.21 -10.03 17.00
CA GLN A 711 -9.99 -9.00 17.68
C GLN A 711 -11.04 -9.54 18.66
N SER A 712 -11.51 -10.79 18.51
CA SER A 712 -12.65 -11.29 19.27
C SER A 712 -12.32 -12.54 20.10
N LYS A 713 -12.35 -12.37 21.43
CA LYS A 713 -12.35 -13.51 22.36
C LYS A 713 -13.55 -14.43 22.14
N GLY A 714 -14.71 -13.88 21.80
CA GLY A 714 -15.91 -14.67 21.51
C GLY A 714 -15.72 -15.59 20.29
N TYR A 715 -15.07 -15.08 19.25
CA TYR A 715 -14.73 -15.85 18.07
C TYR A 715 -13.67 -16.94 18.38
N ARG A 716 -12.62 -16.60 19.14
CA ARG A 716 -11.65 -17.61 19.60
C ARG A 716 -12.29 -18.73 20.42
N ASN A 717 -13.23 -18.40 21.30
CA ASN A 717 -13.99 -19.41 22.03
C ASN A 717 -14.83 -20.30 21.09
N TYR A 718 -15.39 -19.73 20.00
CA TYR A 718 -16.08 -20.50 18.97
C TYR A 718 -15.12 -21.47 18.27
N MET A 719 -13.94 -21.00 17.86
CA MET A 719 -12.90 -21.83 17.20
C MET A 719 -12.51 -23.04 18.06
N GLU A 720 -12.32 -22.84 19.38
CA GLU A 720 -12.03 -23.94 20.32
C GLU A 720 -13.12 -25.04 20.35
N SER A 721 -14.35 -24.70 19.95
CA SER A 721 -15.51 -25.60 19.94
C SER A 721 -15.91 -26.14 18.57
N ALA A 722 -15.42 -25.54 17.48
CA ALA A 722 -15.85 -25.79 16.11
C ALA A 722 -15.19 -27.01 15.43
N GLY A 723 -14.18 -27.62 16.07
CA GLY A 723 -13.52 -28.84 15.57
C GLY A 723 -12.53 -28.57 14.43
N GLU A 724 -12.35 -29.54 13.52
CA GLU A 724 -11.26 -29.57 12.53
C GLU A 724 -11.31 -28.42 11.50
N VAL A 725 -12.49 -27.88 11.19
CA VAL A 725 -12.68 -26.79 10.19
C VAL A 725 -11.96 -25.49 10.59
N CYS A 726 -11.75 -25.28 11.89
CA CYS A 726 -11.07 -24.11 12.44
C CYS A 726 -9.62 -24.37 12.86
N ASP A 727 -9.10 -25.59 12.62
CA ASP A 727 -7.73 -25.96 12.98
C ASP A 727 -6.79 -25.72 11.79
N SER A 728 -5.87 -24.77 11.93
CA SER A 728 -4.87 -24.40 10.91
C SER A 728 -3.86 -25.49 10.59
N GLN A 729 -3.81 -26.56 11.38
CA GLN A 729 -3.00 -27.75 11.06
C GLN A 729 -3.77 -28.81 10.28
N LEU A 730 -5.10 -28.69 10.18
CA LEU A 730 -5.98 -29.70 9.59
C LEU A 730 -6.80 -29.19 8.41
N SER A 731 -7.05 -27.87 8.32
CA SER A 731 -7.80 -27.24 7.23
C SER A 731 -6.88 -26.47 6.29
N ASP A 732 -7.01 -26.73 4.99
CA ASP A 732 -6.36 -25.95 3.93
C ASP A 732 -7.16 -24.66 3.57
N ASP A 733 -8.39 -24.51 4.09
CA ASP A 733 -9.23 -23.32 3.92
C ASP A 733 -9.70 -22.82 5.30
N LEU A 734 -8.94 -21.90 5.87
CA LEU A 734 -9.27 -21.26 7.15
C LEU A 734 -10.45 -20.28 7.03
N GLY A 735 -10.74 -19.76 5.84
CA GLY A 735 -11.91 -18.90 5.60
C GLY A 735 -13.22 -19.63 5.89
N GLN A 736 -13.27 -20.93 5.63
CA GLN A 736 -14.44 -21.78 5.92
C GLN A 736 -14.84 -21.75 7.40
N CYS A 737 -13.89 -21.63 8.34
CA CYS A 737 -14.18 -21.47 9.76
C CYS A 737 -15.03 -20.22 10.05
N TYR A 738 -14.74 -19.10 9.37
CA TYR A 738 -15.54 -17.89 9.50
C TYR A 738 -16.93 -18.05 8.87
N ALA A 739 -17.03 -18.73 7.72
CA ALA A 739 -18.33 -19.02 7.09
C ALA A 739 -19.24 -19.87 8.02
N GLU A 740 -18.68 -20.90 8.66
CA GLU A 740 -19.44 -21.72 9.62
C GLU A 740 -19.82 -20.94 10.89
N PHE A 741 -18.96 -20.04 11.35
CA PHE A 741 -19.29 -19.13 12.46
C PHE A 741 -20.52 -18.27 12.13
N VAL A 742 -20.59 -17.70 10.92
CA VAL A 742 -21.74 -16.89 10.50
C VAL A 742 -23.03 -17.71 10.50
N VAL A 743 -22.99 -18.96 10.04
CA VAL A 743 -24.15 -19.88 10.09
C VAL A 743 -24.54 -20.21 11.54
N ALA A 744 -23.56 -20.41 12.42
CA ALA A 744 -23.81 -20.64 13.84
C ALA A 744 -24.41 -19.41 14.54
N ALA A 745 -23.97 -18.21 14.17
CA ALA A 745 -24.47 -16.93 14.68
C ALA A 745 -25.95 -16.69 14.38
N GLN A 746 -26.45 -17.15 13.24
CA GLN A 746 -27.89 -17.10 12.91
C GLN A 746 -28.77 -17.90 13.90
N ASN A 747 -28.18 -18.87 14.60
CA ASN A 747 -28.89 -19.77 15.50
C ASN A 747 -28.56 -19.54 17.00
N SER A 748 -27.71 -18.56 17.32
CA SER A 748 -27.27 -18.26 18.69
C SER A 748 -27.19 -16.75 18.92
N ALA A 749 -27.96 -16.24 19.89
CA ALA A 749 -27.94 -14.81 20.24
C ALA A 749 -26.55 -14.35 20.71
N GLU A 750 -25.82 -15.18 21.46
CA GLU A 750 -24.46 -14.86 21.91
C GLU A 750 -23.47 -14.73 20.75
N LEU A 751 -23.54 -15.64 19.77
CA LEU A 751 -22.67 -15.58 18.59
C LEU A 751 -23.11 -14.48 17.62
N SER A 752 -24.41 -14.15 17.58
CA SER A 752 -24.92 -12.99 16.84
C SER A 752 -24.35 -11.68 17.39
N ASP A 753 -24.28 -11.52 18.71
CA ASP A 753 -23.63 -10.35 19.33
C ASP A 753 -22.13 -10.28 18.96
N VAL A 754 -21.44 -11.42 18.92
CA VAL A 754 -20.05 -11.51 18.45
C VAL A 754 -19.94 -11.10 16.98
N GLN A 755 -20.84 -11.56 16.12
CA GLN A 755 -20.83 -11.22 14.70
C GLN A 755 -21.05 -9.71 14.49
N VAL A 756 -22.01 -9.11 15.20
CA VAL A 756 -22.26 -7.65 15.13
C VAL A 756 -21.01 -6.86 15.54
N PHE A 757 -20.35 -7.27 16.63
CA PHE A 757 -19.09 -6.67 17.04
C PHE A 757 -18.01 -6.78 15.95
N LEU A 758 -17.89 -7.94 15.31
CA LEU A 758 -16.90 -8.18 14.25
C LEU A 758 -17.14 -7.34 13.00
N GLU A 759 -18.40 -7.14 12.59
CA GLU A 759 -18.74 -6.27 11.46
C GLU A 759 -18.26 -4.82 11.69
N GLU A 760 -18.35 -4.32 12.92
CA GLU A 760 -17.76 -3.02 13.27
C GLU A 760 -16.22 -3.06 13.19
N GLN A 761 -15.59 -4.15 13.65
CA GLN A 761 -14.13 -4.29 13.57
C GLN A 761 -13.62 -4.37 12.13
N PHE A 762 -14.34 -4.98 11.19
CA PHE A 762 -13.91 -5.04 9.79
C PHE A 762 -13.88 -3.67 9.12
N VAL A 763 -14.87 -2.81 9.40
CA VAL A 763 -14.90 -1.42 8.88
C VAL A 763 -13.72 -0.63 9.41
N LEU A 764 -13.48 -0.74 10.71
CA LEU A 764 -12.37 -0.05 11.34
C LEU A 764 -11.03 -0.60 10.80
N PHE A 765 -10.91 -1.92 10.65
CA PHE A 765 -9.71 -2.56 10.10
C PHE A 765 -9.44 -2.06 8.69
N SER A 766 -10.46 -1.99 7.82
CA SER A 766 -10.34 -1.45 6.47
C SER A 766 -9.77 -0.02 6.46
N PHE A 767 -10.28 0.83 7.35
CA PHE A 767 -9.80 2.19 7.50
C PHE A 767 -8.31 2.22 7.91
N ALA A 768 -7.93 1.46 8.94
CA ALA A 768 -6.56 1.45 9.44
C ALA A 768 -5.58 0.82 8.45
N ALA A 769 -5.95 -0.29 7.84
CA ALA A 769 -5.16 -0.99 6.84
C ALA A 769 -4.86 -0.10 5.63
N GLN A 770 -5.89 0.53 5.06
CA GLN A 770 -5.66 1.42 3.93
C GLN A 770 -4.83 2.63 4.32
N MET A 771 -5.10 3.25 5.47
CA MET A 771 -4.31 4.39 5.93
C MET A 771 -2.83 4.02 6.09
N MET A 772 -2.51 2.83 6.61
CA MET A 772 -1.13 2.33 6.68
C MET A 772 -0.50 2.10 5.29
N LEU A 773 -1.31 1.62 4.35
CA LEU A 773 -0.87 1.24 3.01
C LEU A 773 -0.98 2.37 1.96
N ASP A 774 -1.56 3.52 2.28
CA ASP A 774 -1.72 4.65 1.35
C ASP A 774 -0.38 5.05 0.72
N SER A 775 0.70 5.04 1.52
CA SER A 775 2.04 5.36 1.05
C SER A 775 2.64 4.35 0.05
N VAL A 776 1.99 3.22 -0.19
CA VAL A 776 2.40 2.21 -1.19
C VAL A 776 1.32 1.92 -2.23
N ASP A 777 0.11 2.46 -2.05
CA ASP A 777 -1.03 2.22 -2.92
C ASP A 777 -0.91 3.00 -4.24
N PRO A 778 -1.02 2.33 -5.40
CA PRO A 778 -0.82 2.96 -6.71
C PRO A 778 -1.76 4.13 -7.01
N HIS A 779 -2.96 4.23 -6.42
CA HIS A 779 -3.84 5.37 -6.69
C HIS A 779 -3.20 6.71 -6.29
N ASN A 780 -2.33 6.71 -5.27
CA ASN A 780 -1.63 7.90 -4.79
C ASN A 780 -0.48 8.32 -5.71
N TYR A 781 -0.02 7.40 -6.55
CA TYR A 781 1.11 7.60 -7.45
C TYR A 781 0.70 7.82 -8.91
N ALA A 782 -0.53 7.46 -9.28
CA ALA A 782 -1.09 7.70 -10.61
C ALA A 782 -1.03 9.18 -11.05
N LYS A 783 -1.13 10.11 -10.08
CA LYS A 783 -1.06 11.57 -10.29
C LYS A 783 0.11 12.22 -9.54
N LEU A 784 1.15 11.47 -9.20
CA LEU A 784 2.38 12.03 -8.63
C LEU A 784 2.96 13.06 -9.59
N LYS A 785 3.29 14.26 -9.09
CA LYS A 785 3.83 15.36 -9.89
C LYS A 785 5.36 15.44 -9.79
N ASN A 786 6.00 15.72 -10.90
CA ASN A 786 7.37 16.20 -10.98
C ASN A 786 7.46 17.67 -10.51
N GLN A 787 8.67 18.17 -10.30
CA GLN A 787 8.90 19.55 -9.87
C GLN A 787 8.31 20.60 -10.84
N ASP A 788 8.32 20.31 -12.14
CA ASP A 788 7.76 21.18 -13.18
C ASP A 788 6.23 21.18 -13.26
N GLY A 789 5.57 20.33 -12.47
CA GLY A 789 4.12 20.17 -12.42
C GLY A 789 3.53 19.12 -13.38
N SER A 790 4.34 18.50 -14.24
CA SER A 790 3.95 17.33 -15.04
C SER A 790 3.73 16.10 -14.16
N TYR A 791 2.99 15.10 -14.64
CA TYR A 791 2.82 13.84 -13.90
C TYR A 791 3.97 12.88 -14.19
N SER A 792 4.52 12.21 -13.17
CA SER A 792 5.64 11.26 -13.31
C SER A 792 5.28 10.05 -14.20
N LEU A 793 4.00 9.66 -14.21
CA LEU A 793 3.46 8.65 -15.13
C LEU A 793 2.67 9.26 -16.30
N GLY A 794 2.79 10.57 -16.53
CA GLY A 794 1.96 11.31 -17.49
C GLY A 794 2.30 11.06 -18.96
N GLU A 795 3.57 10.83 -19.27
CA GLU A 795 4.05 10.65 -20.64
C GLU A 795 4.46 9.20 -20.96
N ILE A 796 4.46 8.31 -19.95
CA ILE A 796 4.78 6.90 -20.17
C ILE A 796 3.59 6.18 -20.83
N PRO A 797 3.81 5.43 -21.93
CA PRO A 797 2.82 4.52 -22.47
C PRO A 797 2.39 3.46 -21.44
N ILE A 798 1.10 3.13 -21.42
CA ILE A 798 0.53 2.14 -20.47
C ILE A 798 -0.44 1.19 -21.18
N LEU A 799 -0.18 -0.11 -21.09
CA LEU A 799 -1.13 -1.15 -21.47
C LEU A 799 -1.57 -1.93 -20.23
N ALA A 800 -2.84 -1.84 -19.86
CA ALA A 800 -3.42 -2.58 -18.75
C ALA A 800 -4.38 -3.66 -19.23
N PHE A 801 -4.46 -4.79 -18.54
CA PHE A 801 -5.49 -5.81 -18.74
C PHE A 801 -6.36 -5.94 -17.49
N GLN A 802 -7.66 -6.06 -17.72
CA GLN A 802 -8.68 -6.38 -16.73
C GLN A 802 -9.44 -7.63 -17.21
N VAL A 803 -9.86 -8.48 -16.29
CA VAL A 803 -10.77 -9.59 -16.56
C VAL A 803 -12.11 -9.30 -15.91
N GLU A 804 -13.18 -9.74 -16.55
CA GLU A 804 -14.54 -9.69 -15.98
C GLU A 804 -14.63 -10.59 -14.74
N ASP A 805 -15.36 -10.15 -13.73
CA ASP A 805 -15.59 -10.90 -12.48
C ASP A 805 -14.32 -11.45 -11.79
N ASP A 806 -13.23 -10.67 -11.79
CA ASP A 806 -11.98 -11.04 -11.10
C ASP A 806 -12.23 -11.35 -9.60
N LEU A 807 -12.00 -12.60 -9.22
CA LEU A 807 -12.25 -13.13 -7.88
C LEU A 807 -11.20 -12.68 -6.85
N PHE A 808 -10.00 -12.31 -7.31
CA PHE A 808 -8.87 -11.95 -6.45
C PHE A 808 -8.84 -10.44 -6.20
N LEU A 809 -9.00 -9.64 -7.25
CA LEU A 809 -8.96 -8.18 -7.16
C LEU A 809 -10.19 -7.57 -7.83
N SER A 810 -11.13 -7.08 -7.03
CA SER A 810 -12.38 -6.48 -7.51
C SER A 810 -12.13 -5.36 -8.53
N ASN A 811 -12.92 -5.34 -9.60
CA ASN A 811 -12.83 -4.28 -10.64
C ASN A 811 -13.28 -2.90 -10.11
N SER A 812 -14.30 -2.88 -9.26
CA SER A 812 -14.82 -1.70 -8.58
C SER A 812 -15.51 -2.10 -7.27
N ILE A 813 -15.56 -1.19 -6.29
CA ILE A 813 -16.18 -1.45 -4.99
C ILE A 813 -17.12 -0.30 -4.61
N ASP A 814 -18.33 -0.63 -4.20
CA ASP A 814 -19.32 0.34 -3.75
C ASP A 814 -18.83 1.14 -2.55
N ASN A 815 -19.07 2.46 -2.56
CA ASN A 815 -18.64 3.40 -1.52
C ASN A 815 -17.11 3.50 -1.31
N SER A 816 -16.29 2.86 -2.16
CA SER A 816 -14.84 3.02 -2.18
C SER A 816 -14.36 3.52 -3.56
N PRO A 817 -14.49 4.83 -3.83
CA PRO A 817 -14.35 5.41 -5.18
C PRO A 817 -12.95 5.31 -5.79
N PHE A 818 -11.95 4.88 -5.02
CA PHE A 818 -10.56 4.75 -5.44
C PHE A 818 -10.07 3.30 -5.47
N SER A 819 -10.93 2.32 -5.16
CA SER A 819 -10.54 0.92 -5.01
C SER A 819 -11.01 0.06 -6.18
N GLY A 820 -10.10 -0.78 -6.68
CA GLY A 820 -10.30 -1.63 -7.85
C GLY A 820 -9.49 -1.22 -9.08
N SER A 821 -9.55 -2.03 -10.13
CA SER A 821 -8.85 -1.77 -11.40
C SER A 821 -9.45 -0.60 -12.19
N GLU A 822 -10.77 -0.41 -12.15
CA GLU A 822 -11.44 0.64 -12.93
C GLU A 822 -11.15 2.05 -12.38
N PRO A 823 -11.23 2.31 -11.06
CA PRO A 823 -10.78 3.59 -10.52
C PRO A 823 -9.30 3.89 -10.80
N LEU A 824 -8.43 2.89 -10.69
CA LEU A 824 -7.01 3.04 -11.02
C LEU A 824 -6.81 3.40 -12.49
N ALA A 825 -7.48 2.70 -13.42
CA ALA A 825 -7.44 2.98 -14.85
C ALA A 825 -7.91 4.40 -15.16
N LYS A 826 -8.98 4.87 -14.49
CA LYS A 826 -9.48 6.25 -14.61
C LYS A 826 -8.46 7.27 -14.12
N LEU A 827 -7.79 7.02 -12.99
CA LEU A 827 -6.75 7.91 -12.46
C LEU A 827 -5.53 7.99 -13.39
N LEU A 828 -5.17 6.88 -14.02
CA LEU A 828 -4.10 6.77 -15.02
C LEU A 828 -4.51 7.28 -16.42
N GLY A 829 -5.78 7.64 -16.63
CA GLY A 829 -6.28 8.12 -17.91
C GLY A 829 -6.30 7.05 -19.01
N LEU A 830 -6.61 5.80 -18.67
CA LEU A 830 -6.63 4.67 -19.60
C LEU A 830 -8.03 4.51 -20.23
N PRO A 831 -8.23 4.84 -21.51
CA PRO A 831 -9.45 4.46 -22.22
C PRO A 831 -9.61 2.94 -22.30
N SER A 832 -10.85 2.48 -22.14
CA SER A 832 -11.20 1.06 -22.25
C SER A 832 -11.28 0.57 -23.69
N ILE A 833 -10.85 -0.66 -23.88
CA ILE A 833 -11.05 -1.50 -25.07
C ILE A 833 -11.93 -2.68 -24.64
N ASP A 834 -13.13 -2.71 -25.19
CA ASP A 834 -14.22 -3.65 -24.95
C ASP A 834 -14.94 -3.93 -26.28
N GLN A 835 -16.04 -4.70 -26.28
CA GLN A 835 -16.80 -4.98 -27.50
C GLN A 835 -17.33 -3.71 -28.19
N ALA A 836 -17.70 -2.68 -27.41
CA ALA A 836 -18.22 -1.41 -27.93
C ALA A 836 -17.13 -0.50 -28.51
N SER A 837 -15.89 -0.62 -28.01
CA SER A 837 -14.74 0.22 -28.37
C SER A 837 -13.47 -0.62 -28.57
N ASN A 838 -13.52 -1.56 -29.53
CA ASN A 838 -12.49 -2.58 -29.77
C ASN A 838 -11.18 -2.11 -30.43
N GLN A 839 -10.85 -0.81 -30.38
CA GLN A 839 -9.67 -0.22 -31.02
C GLN A 839 -8.88 0.61 -30.01
N ALA A 840 -7.55 0.49 -30.07
CA ALA A 840 -6.65 1.26 -29.23
C ALA A 840 -6.76 2.77 -29.50
N LYS A 841 -6.68 3.56 -28.43
CA LYS A 841 -6.75 5.03 -28.45
C LYS A 841 -5.43 5.60 -27.96
N GLY A 842 -4.48 5.75 -28.88
CA GLY A 842 -3.12 6.16 -28.54
C GLY A 842 -2.34 5.05 -27.83
N ASP A 843 -1.38 5.44 -27.01
CA ASP A 843 -0.38 4.61 -26.34
C ASP A 843 -0.74 4.23 -24.89
N ARG A 844 -1.96 4.60 -24.44
CA ARG A 844 -2.48 4.33 -23.10
C ARG A 844 -3.84 3.68 -23.20
N ASN A 845 -3.98 2.43 -22.78
CA ASN A 845 -5.24 1.68 -22.92
C ASN A 845 -5.40 0.66 -21.79
N ILE A 846 -6.66 0.35 -21.45
CA ILE A 846 -7.03 -0.83 -20.66
C ILE A 846 -7.89 -1.77 -21.50
N VAL A 847 -7.45 -3.01 -21.70
CA VAL A 847 -8.23 -4.06 -22.35
C VAL A 847 -9.08 -4.78 -21.30
N LYS A 848 -10.38 -4.87 -21.53
CA LYS A 848 -11.31 -5.64 -20.68
C LYS A 848 -11.63 -6.95 -21.38
N PHE A 849 -11.14 -8.05 -20.84
CA PHE A 849 -11.46 -9.40 -21.28
C PHE A 849 -12.72 -9.91 -20.61
N ASN A 850 -13.48 -10.78 -21.29
CA ASN A 850 -14.70 -11.37 -20.76
C ASN A 850 -14.42 -12.41 -19.66
N SER A 851 -15.49 -12.97 -19.09
CA SER A 851 -15.46 -13.94 -17.98
C SER A 851 -14.86 -15.31 -18.29
N ASP A 852 -14.52 -15.62 -19.55
CA ASP A 852 -13.72 -16.81 -19.83
C ASP A 852 -12.28 -16.61 -19.33
N ALA A 853 -11.75 -15.38 -19.38
CA ALA A 853 -10.47 -15.03 -18.78
C ALA A 853 -10.59 -14.92 -17.25
N VAL A 854 -9.56 -15.35 -16.55
CA VAL A 854 -9.47 -15.30 -15.09
C VAL A 854 -8.19 -14.59 -14.64
N HIS A 855 -8.06 -14.34 -13.34
CA HIS A 855 -6.98 -13.55 -12.75
C HIS A 855 -5.56 -13.97 -13.21
N THR A 856 -5.36 -15.27 -13.41
CA THR A 856 -4.10 -15.92 -13.72
C THR A 856 -3.89 -16.18 -15.21
N SER A 857 -4.87 -15.83 -16.06
CA SER A 857 -4.81 -16.10 -17.50
C SER A 857 -3.62 -15.47 -18.20
N VAL A 858 -3.02 -14.38 -17.67
CA VAL A 858 -1.78 -13.82 -18.25
C VAL A 858 -0.57 -14.75 -18.10
N ILE A 859 -0.55 -15.59 -17.05
CA ILE A 859 0.53 -16.54 -16.77
C ILE A 859 0.35 -17.81 -17.62
N GLY A 860 -0.84 -18.40 -17.60
CA GLY A 860 -1.16 -19.62 -18.32
C GLY A 860 -2.68 -19.86 -18.42
N PRO A 861 -3.12 -20.85 -19.21
CA PRO A 861 -4.51 -21.28 -19.23
C PRO A 861 -4.90 -21.99 -17.93
N THR A 862 -5.87 -21.47 -17.18
CA THR A 862 -6.25 -21.98 -15.85
C THR A 862 -7.76 -22.15 -15.65
N ASN A 863 -8.58 -21.84 -16.66
CA ASN A 863 -10.04 -21.95 -16.58
C ASN A 863 -10.55 -23.13 -17.42
N PRO A 864 -10.69 -24.35 -16.85
CA PRO A 864 -11.21 -25.51 -17.58
C PRO A 864 -12.74 -25.48 -17.68
N ASP A 865 -13.26 -25.76 -18.86
CA ASP A 865 -14.67 -26.04 -19.10
C ASP A 865 -15.09 -27.29 -18.29
N PRO A 866 -16.13 -27.20 -17.43
CA PRO A 866 -16.50 -28.30 -16.54
C PRO A 866 -16.96 -29.58 -17.25
N ASP A 867 -17.49 -29.47 -18.47
CA ASP A 867 -18.07 -30.59 -19.21
C ASP A 867 -17.04 -31.28 -20.11
N THR A 868 -16.10 -30.52 -20.66
CA THR A 868 -15.14 -30.99 -21.67
C THR A 868 -13.70 -31.06 -21.16
N GLY A 869 -13.39 -30.35 -20.07
CA GLY A 869 -12.03 -30.21 -19.53
C GLY A 869 -11.09 -29.36 -20.40
N GLN A 870 -11.61 -28.72 -21.46
CA GLN A 870 -10.84 -27.84 -22.34
C GLN A 870 -10.64 -26.47 -21.68
N SER A 871 -9.51 -25.80 -21.90
CA SER A 871 -9.31 -24.45 -21.36
C SER A 871 -10.12 -23.42 -22.14
N LEU A 872 -11.00 -22.70 -21.43
CA LEU A 872 -11.78 -21.57 -21.93
C LEU A 872 -10.89 -20.33 -22.14
N ASP A 873 -9.85 -20.18 -21.31
CA ASP A 873 -8.98 -19.01 -21.28
C ASP A 873 -7.70 -19.12 -22.13
N PHE A 874 -7.51 -20.21 -22.89
CA PHE A 874 -6.28 -20.38 -23.68
C PHE A 874 -6.06 -19.26 -24.71
N ARG A 875 -7.13 -18.83 -25.40
CA ARG A 875 -7.07 -17.72 -26.35
C ARG A 875 -6.76 -16.41 -25.64
N HIS A 876 -7.40 -16.18 -24.49
CA HIS A 876 -7.12 -15.03 -23.62
C HIS A 876 -5.65 -14.98 -23.20
N ASN A 877 -5.11 -16.08 -22.65
CA ASN A 877 -3.70 -16.22 -22.30
C ASN A 877 -2.76 -15.88 -23.48
N SER A 878 -3.07 -16.45 -24.65
CA SER A 878 -2.25 -16.25 -25.85
C SER A 878 -2.25 -14.80 -26.32
N TYR A 879 -3.42 -14.15 -26.33
CA TYR A 879 -3.56 -12.74 -26.69
C TYR A 879 -2.92 -11.81 -25.65
N MET A 880 -3.13 -12.02 -24.36
CA MET A 880 -2.51 -11.20 -23.31
C MET A 880 -0.98 -11.18 -23.45
N GLN A 881 -0.34 -12.35 -23.57
CA GLN A 881 1.11 -12.44 -23.67
C GLN A 881 1.64 -11.81 -24.97
N ILE A 882 0.98 -12.01 -26.11
CA ILE A 882 1.47 -11.43 -27.37
C ILE A 882 1.24 -9.91 -27.43
N LEU A 883 0.14 -9.41 -26.87
CA LEU A 883 -0.15 -7.98 -26.80
C LEU A 883 0.90 -7.24 -25.96
N PHE A 884 1.34 -7.83 -24.84
CA PHE A 884 2.50 -7.30 -24.09
C PHE A 884 3.76 -7.27 -24.95
N ALA A 885 4.04 -8.35 -25.69
CA ALA A 885 5.23 -8.43 -26.54
C ALA A 885 5.22 -7.37 -27.66
N GLU A 886 4.08 -7.20 -28.34
CA GLU A 886 3.87 -6.20 -29.39
C GLU A 886 3.98 -4.77 -28.83
N PHE A 887 3.41 -4.54 -27.66
CA PHE A 887 3.51 -3.27 -26.95
C PHE A 887 4.97 -2.92 -26.63
N PHE A 888 5.75 -3.87 -26.09
CA PHE A 888 7.17 -3.61 -25.80
C PHE A 888 8.04 -3.51 -27.06
N ASP A 889 7.75 -4.29 -28.11
CA ASP A 889 8.44 -4.19 -29.40
C ASP A 889 8.30 -2.79 -30.01
N SER A 890 7.08 -2.25 -29.98
CA SER A 890 6.80 -0.89 -30.45
C SER A 890 7.24 0.22 -29.48
N GLN A 891 7.96 -0.09 -28.40
CA GLN A 891 8.34 0.86 -27.34
C GLN A 891 7.12 1.59 -26.75
N GLY A 892 6.05 0.83 -26.53
CA GLY A 892 4.79 1.30 -25.96
C GLY A 892 3.85 2.00 -26.93
N GLN A 893 4.20 2.13 -28.21
CA GLN A 893 3.43 2.96 -29.15
C GLN A 893 2.14 2.28 -29.62
N THR A 894 2.16 0.96 -29.86
CA THR A 894 1.03 0.22 -30.47
C THR A 894 1.01 -1.25 -30.07
N PHE A 895 -0.14 -1.89 -30.20
CA PHE A 895 -0.28 -3.36 -30.17
C PHE A 895 -1.31 -3.80 -31.20
N GLY A 896 -1.35 -5.08 -31.54
CA GLY A 896 -2.22 -5.61 -32.59
C GLY A 896 -3.70 -5.73 -32.19
N ASP A 897 -4.57 -5.97 -33.17
CA ASP A 897 -6.02 -6.10 -32.96
C ASP A 897 -6.38 -7.24 -32.00
N ILE A 898 -7.53 -7.11 -31.32
CA ILE A 898 -8.05 -8.10 -30.38
C ILE A 898 -9.39 -8.63 -30.93
N PRO A 899 -9.59 -9.96 -31.02
CA PRO A 899 -10.88 -10.52 -31.41
C PRO A 899 -11.98 -10.07 -30.45
N THR A 900 -13.08 -9.57 -31.01
CA THR A 900 -14.19 -8.99 -30.23
C THR A 900 -14.82 -9.99 -29.28
N GLU A 901 -14.81 -11.27 -29.62
CA GLU A 901 -15.37 -12.32 -28.78
C GLU A 901 -14.57 -12.61 -27.51
N LEU A 902 -13.33 -12.09 -27.40
CA LEU A 902 -12.52 -12.19 -26.17
C LEU A 902 -12.74 -10.99 -25.23
N LEU A 903 -13.43 -9.95 -25.71
CA LEU A 903 -13.64 -8.71 -24.97
C LEU A 903 -14.93 -8.77 -24.16
N ALA A 904 -14.91 -8.12 -23.00
CA ALA A 904 -16.11 -7.86 -22.20
C ALA A 904 -17.12 -7.02 -22.98
N GLU A 905 -18.41 -7.18 -22.66
CA GLU A 905 -19.53 -6.49 -23.34
C GLU A 905 -19.52 -4.96 -23.19
#